data_AF-A0AAV6VK12-F1
#
_entry.id   AF-A0AAV6VK12-F1
#
_cell.length_a   1.000
_cell.length_b   1.000
_cell.length_c   1.000
_cell.angle_alpha   90.00
_cell.angle_beta   90.00
_cell.angle_gamma   90.00
#
_symmetry.space_group_name_H-M   'P 1'
#
loop_
_entity.id
_entity.type
_entity.pdbx_description
1 polymer ?
#
loop_
_entity_poly.entity_id
_entity_poly.type
_entity_poly.pdbx_seq_one_letter_code
_entity_poly.pdbx_strand_id
1 'polypeptide(L)'
;MAQSIRMDDVVPNEYDNLLPPIRQKGVPVNVSVSLFVLQMHSLDEIEMNFKMDFVMRQLWEDDRLIFPQSLKGLRDKVVLDSTWGSNIWTPDVWFKNALNVKLQEWINPSVFYWFMSNKTVLFSGRVTLELSCDMNMAKYPHDVQFCGVTILSLMNPSTDVSLHWMPQRPIRLSKIMNLPQFDVNNFSLSRCDTDMYEEKFSCIRVSFSLIRRGGYFMINIYVPTVLIVAMSMLTFWIPPEAVPARITLGVTSLLTIITKQYQSNMPNVSYVVALNVWLSSCIAFVFCSLLEYAVVVSLMKNQSSVIKPVDTDGVNDDEKNKFRKFLKGAWIREKWYQVSPHALDFVSRILFPAAFALFSIIYAFCVFKEANMIAVQLLLITCGTILCLLQQVITSPSVKINGHQIIGKEVSLEGRYVNEYLGIPYAEPPVGPLRFQKPQTFQNYPPVFEATTNPPACPQFIKQPPRFAINITDTSEDCLYLNIWTPSDAGPANKKAVLFWIHGGGFRIESIRKELYTGTALVSQGDIIVVTVNYRLGLFGFLTTGTEDAPANRGLYDILEGLKWVNKKIEAFGGDTQRITISGESVGAISVGFLTISPLAQGLYTRLIMESGSPLRNTNGQTTNPINAQKIAEAVECANETYAVSQHPKEVVECLRGLDAEDLLRAEEQLFPKIPIVGFIPQFGDELLPNDPQTAVFHTNFNCKDLFFGFNKDEGSLRLTLSQPELYGLFGEKNPPLNKTFGRDEIRTFLNKSFPQSPVDFEAILQHYFPVCLAENDSVATRHQIYTAQGDIVTVCPQKFYGEKCSELEHNVYAYFFTHRPSVTELAEWAGATHYDEVQFVFGQPLLNPEKYKESEVTLSRQMIDIWSNFVKTGIPDSSWPLYSKENPSFKYFGPETFTGQIGSSIHFKSCNLLRPLYGAD
;
A
#
# COMPACT_ATOMS: atom_id res chain seq x y z
N MET A 1 -66.02 9.41 63.09
CA MET A 1 -65.54 10.74 63.54
C MET A 1 -64.11 10.58 64.00
N ALA A 2 -63.13 11.14 63.29
CA ALA A 2 -61.75 11.16 63.78
C ALA A 2 -61.65 12.21 64.89
N GLN A 3 -61.48 11.78 66.14
CA GLN A 3 -61.15 12.69 67.24
C GLN A 3 -59.82 13.38 66.90
N SER A 4 -59.83 14.71 66.83
CA SER A 4 -58.63 15.53 66.75
C SER A 4 -57.89 15.42 68.09
N ILE A 5 -56.67 14.90 68.07
CA ILE A 5 -55.80 14.80 69.25
C ILE A 5 -55.38 16.21 69.65
N ARG A 6 -55.50 16.58 70.94
CA ARG A 6 -55.09 17.89 71.46
C ARG A 6 -53.68 17.82 72.04
N MET A 7 -52.99 18.96 72.07
CA MET A 7 -51.64 19.09 72.66
C MET A 7 -51.58 18.53 74.08
N ASP A 8 -52.55 18.92 74.91
CA ASP A 8 -52.66 18.53 76.32
C ASP A 8 -52.88 17.02 76.53
N ASP A 9 -53.31 16.28 75.49
CA ASP A 9 -53.48 14.83 75.57
C ASP A 9 -52.14 14.08 75.53
N VAL A 10 -51.06 14.76 75.15
CA VAL A 10 -49.73 14.18 74.89
C VAL A 10 -48.63 14.86 75.69
N VAL A 11 -48.69 16.19 75.85
CA VAL A 11 -47.68 16.99 76.56
C VAL A 11 -48.23 17.37 77.95
N PRO A 12 -47.65 16.87 79.05
CA PRO A 12 -48.04 17.26 80.40
C PRO A 12 -47.76 18.74 80.69
N ASN A 13 -48.52 19.35 81.60
CA ASN A 13 -48.35 20.76 81.99
C ASN A 13 -46.97 21.10 82.60
N GLU A 14 -46.26 20.12 83.16
CA GLU A 14 -44.92 20.27 83.76
C GLU A 14 -43.78 19.94 82.77
N TYR A 15 -44.09 19.75 81.48
CA TYR A 15 -43.10 19.37 80.47
C TYR A 15 -42.19 20.55 80.10
N ASP A 16 -40.88 20.38 80.30
CA ASP A 16 -39.86 21.30 79.81
C ASP A 16 -39.28 20.80 78.47
N ASN A 17 -39.61 21.53 77.41
CA ASN A 17 -39.16 21.24 76.04
C ASN A 17 -37.73 21.73 75.74
N LEU A 18 -37.09 22.48 76.65
CA LEU A 18 -35.70 22.94 76.49
C LEU A 18 -34.70 21.89 76.98
N LEU A 19 -35.10 21.03 77.91
CA LEU A 19 -34.23 20.01 78.50
C LEU A 19 -34.37 18.64 77.81
N PRO A 20 -33.25 17.94 77.53
CA PRO A 20 -33.28 16.58 77.02
C PRO A 20 -33.94 15.60 78.01
N PRO A 21 -34.65 14.56 77.54
CA PRO A 21 -35.34 13.57 78.39
C PRO A 21 -34.36 12.58 79.04
N ILE A 22 -33.50 13.07 79.94
CA ILE A 22 -32.50 12.25 80.63
C ILE A 22 -33.17 11.31 81.64
N ARG A 23 -32.99 10.00 81.46
CA ARG A 23 -33.58 8.94 82.33
C ARG A 23 -32.87 8.81 83.68
N GLN A 24 -31.54 8.89 83.66
CA GLN A 24 -30.66 8.70 84.81
C GLN A 24 -29.44 9.60 84.64
N LYS A 25 -28.96 10.19 85.74
CA LYS A 25 -27.80 11.08 85.73
C LYS A 25 -26.57 10.32 85.18
N GLY A 26 -26.00 10.81 84.07
CA GLY A 26 -24.86 10.19 83.39
C GLY A 26 -25.20 9.21 82.25
N VAL A 27 -26.48 8.98 81.94
CA VAL A 27 -26.91 8.20 80.76
C VAL A 27 -27.48 9.16 79.70
N PRO A 28 -26.80 9.36 78.56
CA PRO A 28 -27.27 10.27 77.52
C PRO A 28 -28.53 9.76 76.82
N VAL A 29 -29.28 10.69 76.26
CA VAL A 29 -30.38 10.39 75.33
C VAL A 29 -29.78 9.95 74.00
N ASN A 30 -30.09 8.71 73.60
CA ASN A 30 -29.63 8.16 72.33
C ASN A 30 -30.53 8.66 71.19
N VAL A 31 -29.97 9.48 70.32
CA VAL A 31 -30.65 9.99 69.12
C VAL A 31 -30.13 9.23 67.91
N SER A 32 -30.99 8.38 67.34
CA SER A 32 -30.66 7.60 66.15
C SER A 32 -31.04 8.36 64.87
N VAL A 33 -30.07 8.59 64.00
CA VAL A 33 -30.21 9.36 62.76
C VAL A 33 -30.15 8.43 61.56
N SER A 34 -31.00 8.71 60.56
CA SER A 34 -30.94 8.09 59.23
C SER A 34 -31.16 9.13 58.14
N LEU A 35 -30.44 8.99 57.03
CA LEU A 35 -30.56 9.84 55.85
C LEU A 35 -31.06 9.02 54.67
N PHE A 36 -32.16 9.46 54.06
CA PHE A 36 -32.57 8.98 52.75
C PHE A 36 -32.21 10.02 51.69
N VAL A 37 -31.08 9.80 51.00
CA VAL A 37 -30.58 10.68 49.95
C VAL A 37 -31.49 10.56 48.73
N LEU A 38 -32.19 11.65 48.43
CA LEU A 38 -33.11 11.75 47.29
C LEU A 38 -32.32 12.00 46.01
N GLN A 39 -31.46 13.01 46.03
CA GLN A 39 -30.65 13.43 44.90
C GLN A 39 -29.40 14.17 45.37
N MET A 40 -28.29 13.95 44.66
CA MET A 40 -27.11 14.81 44.69
C MET A 40 -27.10 15.60 43.38
N HIS A 41 -26.95 16.93 43.42
CA HIS A 41 -27.15 17.79 42.24
C HIS A 41 -25.90 17.84 41.36
N SER A 42 -24.88 18.57 41.81
CA SER A 42 -23.58 18.68 41.14
C SER A 42 -22.55 19.11 42.18
N LEU A 43 -21.29 18.78 41.89
CA LEU A 43 -20.13 19.23 42.65
C LEU A 43 -19.60 20.49 41.98
N ASP A 44 -19.34 21.53 42.77
CA ASP A 44 -18.61 22.71 42.32
C ASP A 44 -17.14 22.56 42.71
N GLU A 45 -16.29 22.39 41.71
CA GLU A 45 -14.85 22.18 41.85
C GLU A 45 -14.08 23.47 42.11
N ILE A 46 -14.69 24.61 41.76
CA ILE A 46 -14.09 25.93 41.93
C ILE A 46 -14.35 26.37 43.38
N GLU A 47 -15.60 26.26 43.82
CA GLU A 47 -16.04 26.66 45.16
C GLU A 47 -15.88 25.54 46.21
N MET A 48 -15.40 24.35 45.82
CA MET A 48 -15.15 23.21 46.70
C MET A 48 -16.38 22.83 47.54
N ASN A 49 -17.55 22.77 46.90
CA ASN A 49 -18.81 22.49 47.58
C ASN A 49 -19.70 21.52 46.77
N PHE A 50 -20.73 20.99 47.42
CA PHE A 50 -21.73 20.16 46.77
C PHE A 50 -23.11 20.35 47.38
N LYS A 51 -24.14 20.17 46.54
CA LYS A 51 -25.54 20.31 46.96
C LYS A 51 -26.25 18.96 46.99
N MET A 52 -26.96 18.69 48.08
CA MET A 52 -27.67 17.42 48.30
C MET A 52 -29.05 17.61 48.91
N ASP A 53 -30.01 16.84 48.40
CA ASP A 53 -31.36 16.74 48.92
C ASP A 53 -31.56 15.38 49.60
N PHE A 54 -32.05 15.39 50.84
CA PHE A 54 -32.34 14.16 51.57
C PHE A 54 -33.52 14.32 52.52
N VAL A 55 -34.11 13.19 52.89
CA VAL A 55 -35.04 13.11 54.02
C VAL A 55 -34.25 12.66 55.24
N MET A 56 -34.16 13.52 56.24
CA MET A 56 -33.56 13.19 57.53
C MET A 56 -34.61 12.58 58.44
N ARG A 57 -34.24 11.52 59.13
CA ARG A 57 -35.03 10.91 60.19
C ARG A 57 -34.24 10.88 61.48
N GLN A 58 -34.89 11.27 62.56
CA GLN A 58 -34.33 11.22 63.90
C GLN A 58 -35.28 10.45 64.80
N LEU A 59 -34.74 9.56 65.62
CA LEU A 59 -35.51 8.71 66.52
C LEU A 59 -34.92 8.84 67.92
N TRP A 60 -35.73 9.26 68.88
CA TRP A 60 -35.38 9.31 70.29
C TRP A 60 -36.57 8.85 71.13
N GLU A 61 -36.31 8.57 72.40
CA GLU A 61 -37.33 8.16 73.36
C GLU A 61 -37.54 9.29 74.37
N ASP A 62 -38.79 9.68 74.60
CA ASP A 62 -39.14 10.69 75.61
C ASP A 62 -40.18 10.11 76.57
N ASP A 63 -39.72 9.69 77.74
CA ASP A 63 -40.57 9.08 78.75
C ASP A 63 -41.60 10.03 79.38
N ARG A 64 -41.39 11.34 79.23
CA ARG A 64 -42.23 12.40 79.80
C ARG A 64 -43.51 12.63 78.98
N LEU A 65 -43.52 12.23 77.71
CA LEU A 65 -44.70 12.32 76.85
C LEU A 65 -45.69 11.19 77.16
N ILE A 66 -46.99 11.51 77.11
CA ILE A 66 -48.07 10.58 77.43
C ILE A 66 -48.75 10.13 76.14
N PHE A 67 -48.86 8.82 75.92
CA PHE A 67 -49.65 8.31 74.80
C PHE A 67 -51.15 8.39 75.14
N PRO A 68 -52.00 9.04 74.31
CA PRO A 68 -53.41 9.24 74.61
C PRO A 68 -54.13 7.93 74.91
N GLN A 69 -54.78 7.82 76.07
CA GLN A 69 -55.44 6.59 76.50
C GLN A 69 -56.56 6.17 75.53
N SER A 70 -57.22 7.13 74.88
CA SER A 70 -58.26 6.91 73.87
C SER A 70 -57.81 6.11 72.64
N LEU A 71 -56.50 6.04 72.39
CA LEU A 71 -55.92 5.35 71.24
C LEU A 71 -55.17 4.07 71.61
N LYS A 72 -54.98 3.83 72.92
CA LYS A 72 -54.21 2.71 73.46
C LYS A 72 -54.91 1.38 73.13
N GLY A 73 -54.29 0.56 72.29
CA GLY A 73 -54.84 -0.71 71.78
C GLY A 73 -55.58 -0.62 70.43
N LEU A 74 -55.87 0.59 69.93
CA LEU A 74 -56.49 0.84 68.62
C LEU A 74 -55.46 1.25 67.55
N ARG A 75 -54.41 1.99 67.95
CA ARG A 75 -53.31 2.41 67.07
C ARG A 75 -52.00 2.43 67.85
N ASP A 76 -50.92 1.99 67.20
CA ASP A 76 -49.57 2.00 67.80
C ASP A 76 -48.80 3.31 67.56
N LYS A 77 -49.37 4.24 66.79
CA LYS A 77 -48.76 5.53 66.46
C LYS A 77 -49.76 6.64 66.23
N VAL A 78 -49.32 7.86 66.53
CA VAL A 78 -49.98 9.14 66.29
C VAL A 78 -49.10 10.00 65.39
N VAL A 79 -49.70 10.67 64.40
CA VAL A 79 -49.01 11.67 63.57
C VAL A 79 -49.27 13.04 64.17
N LEU A 80 -48.22 13.75 64.53
CA LEU A 80 -48.26 15.13 65.00
C LEU A 80 -47.87 16.04 63.83
N ASP A 81 -48.59 17.14 63.66
CA ASP A 81 -48.28 18.15 62.64
C ASP A 81 -47.02 18.96 63.03
N SER A 82 -46.58 19.85 62.14
CA SER A 82 -45.34 20.62 62.34
C SER A 82 -45.39 21.62 63.50
N THR A 83 -46.57 22.05 63.95
CA THR A 83 -46.73 23.02 65.06
C THR A 83 -46.35 22.42 66.41
N TRP A 84 -46.27 21.10 66.51
CA TRP A 84 -45.86 20.39 67.72
C TRP A 84 -44.37 20.50 68.02
N GLY A 85 -43.54 20.78 67.00
CA GLY A 85 -42.09 20.85 67.15
C GLY A 85 -41.61 21.91 68.15
N SER A 86 -42.39 22.98 68.37
CA SER A 86 -42.07 24.00 69.38
C SER A 86 -42.52 23.63 70.79
N ASN A 87 -43.35 22.58 70.96
CA ASN A 87 -43.96 22.21 72.23
C ASN A 87 -43.40 20.90 72.81
N ILE A 88 -42.61 20.15 72.03
CA ILE A 88 -41.89 18.96 72.49
C ILE A 88 -40.38 19.17 72.34
N TRP A 89 -39.58 18.55 73.21
CA TRP A 89 -38.14 18.56 73.05
C TRP A 89 -37.76 17.86 71.75
N THR A 90 -36.93 18.51 70.95
CA THR A 90 -36.41 17.98 69.69
C THR A 90 -34.88 18.02 69.73
N PRO A 91 -34.18 16.96 69.27
CA PRO A 91 -32.72 16.95 69.30
C PRO A 91 -32.10 18.11 68.52
N ASP A 92 -31.06 18.72 69.10
CA ASP A 92 -30.31 19.86 68.58
C ASP A 92 -29.31 19.41 67.50
N VAL A 93 -29.82 19.02 66.34
CA VAL A 93 -28.98 18.57 65.24
C VAL A 93 -28.48 19.73 64.38
N TRP A 94 -27.15 19.89 64.32
CA TRP A 94 -26.45 20.88 63.51
C TRP A 94 -25.58 20.24 62.42
N PHE A 95 -25.58 20.83 61.21
CA PHE A 95 -24.71 20.40 60.11
C PHE A 95 -23.40 21.19 60.10
N LYS A 96 -22.33 20.60 60.64
CA LYS A 96 -21.04 21.29 60.87
C LYS A 96 -20.42 21.86 59.58
N ASN A 97 -20.57 21.16 58.45
CA ASN A 97 -19.97 21.56 57.17
C ASN A 97 -20.98 22.15 56.18
N ALA A 98 -22.13 22.64 56.63
CA ALA A 98 -23.10 23.30 55.77
C ALA A 98 -22.70 24.77 55.52
N LEU A 99 -22.63 25.14 54.25
CA LEU A 99 -22.51 26.52 53.78
C LEU A 99 -23.88 27.18 53.71
N ASN A 100 -24.91 26.42 53.31
CA ASN A 100 -26.29 26.88 53.21
C ASN A 100 -27.26 25.75 53.59
N VAL A 101 -28.30 26.08 54.35
CA VAL A 101 -29.32 25.14 54.80
C VAL A 101 -30.68 25.69 54.39
N LYS A 102 -31.41 24.95 53.55
CA LYS A 102 -32.78 25.29 53.17
C LYS A 102 -33.73 24.18 53.61
N LEU A 103 -34.58 24.49 54.58
CA LEU A 103 -35.76 23.67 54.87
C LEU A 103 -36.81 23.98 53.81
N GLN A 104 -37.32 22.93 53.15
CA GLN A 104 -38.21 23.13 52.01
C GLN A 104 -39.65 23.36 52.48
N GLU A 105 -40.11 24.62 52.42
CA GLU A 105 -41.51 24.99 52.63
C GLU A 105 -42.30 24.67 51.35
N TRP A 106 -43.10 23.61 51.37
CA TRP A 106 -44.12 23.36 50.35
C TRP A 106 -45.46 23.93 50.82
N ILE A 107 -46.44 23.93 49.92
CA ILE A 107 -47.85 24.29 50.20
C ILE A 107 -48.40 23.56 51.45
N ASN A 108 -47.82 22.41 51.81
CA ASN A 108 -47.97 21.76 53.12
C ASN A 108 -46.58 21.60 53.79
N PRO A 109 -46.45 21.73 55.13
CA PRO A 109 -45.17 21.58 55.82
C PRO A 109 -44.58 20.17 55.60
N SER A 110 -43.33 20.11 55.12
CA SER A 110 -42.61 18.87 54.79
C SER A 110 -41.96 18.17 55.99
N VAL A 111 -42.47 18.47 57.19
CA VAL A 111 -41.98 17.97 58.48
C VAL A 111 -43.15 17.32 59.21
N PHE A 112 -42.94 16.11 59.70
CA PHE A 112 -43.91 15.42 60.53
C PHE A 112 -43.22 14.66 61.67
N TYR A 113 -43.94 14.53 62.78
CA TYR A 113 -43.51 13.73 63.92
C TYR A 113 -44.45 12.54 64.06
N TRP A 114 -43.91 11.34 64.27
CA TRP A 114 -44.68 10.19 64.71
C TRP A 114 -44.36 9.90 66.16
N PHE A 115 -45.38 9.95 67.01
CA PHE A 115 -45.27 9.52 68.40
C PHE A 115 -45.86 8.13 68.54
N MET A 116 -45.05 7.18 69.01
CA MET A 116 -45.39 5.77 69.11
C MET A 116 -45.86 5.40 70.52
N SER A 117 -46.64 4.33 70.65
CA SER A 117 -47.16 3.84 71.93
C SER A 117 -46.06 3.41 72.92
N ASN A 118 -44.87 3.12 72.42
CA ASN A 118 -43.65 2.84 73.20
C ASN A 118 -42.86 4.11 73.57
N LYS A 119 -43.49 5.30 73.52
CA LYS A 119 -42.91 6.61 73.84
C LYS A 119 -41.72 7.04 72.98
N THR A 120 -41.53 6.40 71.84
CA THR A 120 -40.52 6.81 70.88
C THR A 120 -41.09 7.88 69.94
N VAL A 121 -40.33 8.94 69.71
CA VAL A 121 -40.65 10.00 68.75
C VAL A 121 -39.77 9.83 67.51
N LEU A 122 -40.40 9.78 66.33
CA LEU A 122 -39.73 9.80 65.04
C LEU A 122 -40.00 11.15 64.35
N PHE A 123 -38.96 11.96 64.19
CA PHE A 123 -38.97 13.11 63.31
C PHE A 123 -38.62 12.67 61.88
N SER A 124 -39.30 13.23 60.88
CA SER A 124 -38.93 13.10 59.48
C SER A 124 -39.13 14.43 58.75
N GLY A 125 -38.08 14.92 58.09
CA GLY A 125 -38.12 16.18 57.35
C GLY A 125 -37.23 16.15 56.10
N ARG A 126 -37.67 16.80 55.02
CA ARG A 126 -36.86 17.00 53.81
C ARG A 126 -35.96 18.23 53.98
N VAL A 127 -34.66 18.05 53.77
CA VAL A 127 -33.63 19.08 53.91
C VAL A 127 -32.82 19.16 52.62
N THR A 128 -32.56 20.38 52.15
CA THR A 128 -31.60 20.66 51.10
C THR A 128 -30.39 21.34 51.72
N LEU A 129 -29.23 20.73 51.58
CA LEU A 129 -27.96 21.25 52.08
C LEU A 129 -27.01 21.59 50.95
N GLU A 130 -26.29 22.69 51.13
CA GLU A 130 -25.06 23.01 50.43
C GLU A 130 -23.91 22.83 51.41
N LEU A 131 -22.98 21.93 51.10
CA LEU A 131 -21.96 21.43 52.02
C LEU A 131 -20.58 21.70 51.45
N SER A 132 -19.62 22.07 52.30
CA SER A 132 -18.22 22.12 51.90
C SER A 132 -17.67 20.71 51.68
N CYS A 133 -16.84 20.56 50.64
CA CYS A 133 -16.09 19.35 50.33
C CYS A 133 -14.69 19.71 49.87
N ASP A 134 -13.70 19.44 50.71
CA ASP A 134 -12.29 19.64 50.39
C ASP A 134 -11.83 18.57 49.39
N MET A 135 -11.93 18.88 48.10
CA MET A 135 -11.59 17.95 47.02
C MET A 135 -10.08 17.92 46.76
N ASN A 136 -9.54 16.73 46.47
CA ASN A 136 -8.15 16.54 46.08
C ASN A 136 -8.02 16.38 44.56
N MET A 137 -7.54 17.42 43.88
CA MET A 137 -7.43 17.49 42.42
C MET A 137 -6.08 17.01 41.88
N ALA A 138 -5.18 16.46 42.71
CA ALA A 138 -3.83 16.09 42.26
C ALA A 138 -3.86 15.10 41.08
N LYS A 139 -4.83 14.18 41.07
CA LYS A 139 -5.04 13.18 40.01
C LYS A 139 -6.13 13.56 39.00
N TYR A 140 -6.59 14.80 38.97
CA TYR A 140 -7.63 15.24 38.03
C TYR A 140 -7.23 14.98 36.56
N PRO A 141 -8.12 14.43 35.71
CA PRO A 141 -9.54 14.08 35.92
C PRO A 141 -9.78 12.59 36.28
N HIS A 142 -8.79 11.88 36.81
CA HIS A 142 -8.89 10.48 37.25
C HIS A 142 -8.86 10.36 38.77
N ASP A 143 -9.40 11.39 39.43
CA ASP A 143 -9.49 11.59 40.85
C ASP A 143 -10.69 10.87 41.49
N VAL A 144 -10.57 10.61 42.78
CA VAL A 144 -11.64 10.10 43.64
C VAL A 144 -11.83 11.10 44.77
N GLN A 145 -13.05 11.60 44.92
CA GLN A 145 -13.41 12.60 45.92
C GLN A 145 -14.18 11.98 47.08
N PHE A 146 -13.96 12.50 48.28
CA PHE A 146 -14.58 12.03 49.53
C PHE A 146 -15.42 13.15 50.15
N CYS A 147 -16.63 13.36 49.64
CA CYS A 147 -17.52 14.40 50.11
C CYS A 147 -18.52 13.84 51.12
N GLY A 148 -18.72 14.50 52.26
CA GLY A 148 -19.52 13.95 53.35
C GLY A 148 -20.43 14.94 54.05
N VAL A 149 -21.40 14.41 54.81
CA VAL A 149 -22.24 15.20 55.73
C VAL A 149 -21.75 14.96 57.14
N THR A 150 -21.50 16.04 57.88
CA THR A 150 -21.11 15.98 59.29
C THR A 150 -22.23 16.55 60.14
N ILE A 151 -22.74 15.73 61.05
CA ILE A 151 -23.87 16.03 61.94
C ILE A 151 -23.36 16.06 63.38
N LEU A 152 -23.66 17.13 64.11
CA LEU A 152 -23.15 17.44 65.44
C LEU A 152 -24.30 17.86 66.36
N SER A 153 -24.25 17.49 67.64
CA SER A 153 -25.08 18.12 68.69
C SER A 153 -24.40 19.42 69.12
N LEU A 154 -25.12 20.54 69.09
CA LEU A 154 -24.55 21.89 69.28
C LEU A 154 -24.71 22.41 70.71
N MET A 155 -25.86 22.17 71.32
CA MET A 155 -26.24 22.75 72.61
C MET A 155 -25.98 21.79 73.77
N ASN A 156 -26.08 20.48 73.53
CA ASN A 156 -25.96 19.48 74.58
C ASN A 156 -24.65 18.67 74.45
N PRO A 157 -23.90 18.47 75.54
CA PRO A 157 -22.72 17.61 75.52
C PRO A 157 -23.09 16.13 75.31
N SER A 158 -22.10 15.32 74.94
CA SER A 158 -22.24 13.88 74.71
C SER A 158 -22.68 13.08 75.94
N THR A 159 -22.56 13.66 77.14
CA THR A 159 -23.13 13.12 78.39
C THR A 159 -24.64 13.20 78.44
N ASP A 160 -25.24 14.14 77.70
CA ASP A 160 -26.67 14.44 77.71
C ASP A 160 -27.34 13.97 76.41
N VAL A 161 -26.68 14.15 75.26
CA VAL A 161 -27.17 13.72 73.94
C VAL A 161 -26.08 12.99 73.17
N SER A 162 -26.35 11.73 72.81
CA SER A 162 -25.44 10.90 72.01
C SER A 162 -26.06 10.59 70.64
N LEU A 163 -25.37 10.98 69.57
CA LEU A 163 -25.79 10.74 68.19
C LEU A 163 -25.27 9.38 67.69
N HIS A 164 -26.18 8.59 67.10
CA HIS A 164 -25.87 7.29 66.51
C HIS A 164 -26.51 7.14 65.14
N TRP A 165 -25.86 6.39 64.24
CA TRP A 165 -26.51 5.94 63.00
C TRP A 165 -27.53 4.85 63.33
N MET A 166 -28.70 4.86 62.69
CA MET A 166 -29.69 3.79 62.84
C MET A 166 -29.09 2.42 62.48
N PRO A 167 -29.33 1.36 63.28
CA PRO A 167 -28.71 0.05 63.06
C PRO A 167 -29.14 -0.63 61.75
N GLN A 168 -30.35 -0.32 61.26
CA GLN A 168 -30.87 -0.87 60.01
C GLN A 168 -30.97 0.21 58.94
N ARG A 169 -30.18 0.08 57.86
CA ARG A 169 -30.15 0.99 56.71
C ARG A 169 -29.99 2.48 57.12
N PRO A 170 -28.87 2.84 57.79
CA PRO A 170 -28.63 4.21 58.24
C PRO A 170 -28.64 5.21 57.09
N ILE A 171 -28.08 4.83 55.95
CA ILE A 171 -28.13 5.59 54.70
C ILE A 171 -28.93 4.80 53.68
N ARG A 172 -29.89 5.46 53.05
CA ARG A 172 -30.62 4.93 51.90
C ARG A 172 -30.34 5.84 50.72
N LEU A 173 -29.94 5.26 49.61
CA LEU A 173 -29.66 5.95 48.35
C LEU A 173 -30.83 5.70 47.39
N SER A 174 -31.35 6.73 46.74
CA SER A 174 -32.33 6.58 45.66
C SER A 174 -31.73 5.76 44.51
N LYS A 175 -32.52 4.87 43.89
CA LYS A 175 -32.08 4.01 42.77
C LYS A 175 -31.73 4.78 41.49
N ILE A 176 -32.11 6.07 41.40
CA ILE A 176 -31.95 6.92 40.21
C ILE A 176 -31.02 8.11 40.56
N MET A 177 -29.83 7.84 41.09
CA MET A 177 -28.81 8.86 41.28
C MET A 177 -27.75 8.75 40.19
N ASN A 178 -27.97 9.47 39.09
CA ASN A 178 -26.98 9.66 38.05
C ASN A 178 -26.44 11.09 38.15
N LEU A 179 -25.21 11.24 38.66
CA LEU A 179 -24.49 12.48 38.54
C LEU A 179 -23.88 12.54 37.12
N PRO A 180 -23.93 13.70 36.43
CA PRO A 180 -23.39 13.80 35.07
C PRO A 180 -21.89 13.53 34.99
N GLN A 181 -21.13 13.92 36.02
CA GLN A 181 -19.66 13.90 36.02
C GLN A 181 -19.03 12.87 36.96
N PHE A 182 -19.81 12.30 37.90
CA PHE A 182 -19.30 11.40 38.94
C PHE A 182 -20.16 10.15 39.06
N ASP A 183 -19.56 9.06 39.51
CA ASP A 183 -20.25 7.86 39.96
C ASP A 183 -20.09 7.73 41.48
N VAL A 184 -21.22 7.56 42.18
CA VAL A 184 -21.23 7.30 43.62
C VAL A 184 -20.92 5.82 43.82
N ASN A 185 -19.68 5.50 44.19
CA ASN A 185 -19.21 4.12 44.28
C ASN A 185 -19.61 3.47 45.62
N ASN A 186 -19.28 4.12 46.74
CA ASN A 186 -19.54 3.61 48.08
C ASN A 186 -19.66 4.76 49.10
N PHE A 187 -20.12 4.46 50.31
CA PHE A 187 -20.12 5.40 51.44
C PHE A 187 -19.50 4.76 52.69
N SER A 188 -18.90 5.59 53.54
CA SER A 188 -18.35 5.18 54.83
C SER A 188 -19.02 5.96 55.96
N LEU A 189 -19.29 5.28 57.07
CA LEU A 189 -19.85 5.87 58.28
C LEU A 189 -18.76 5.94 59.34
N SER A 190 -18.63 7.10 59.99
CA SER A 190 -17.64 7.34 61.04
C SER A 190 -18.24 8.18 62.17
N ARG A 191 -17.66 8.07 63.36
CA ARG A 191 -17.88 9.00 64.48
C ARG A 191 -16.80 10.07 64.47
N CYS A 192 -17.18 11.30 64.80
CA CYS A 192 -16.33 12.50 64.71
C CYS A 192 -16.43 13.36 65.97
N ASP A 193 -16.70 12.73 67.11
CA ASP A 193 -16.90 13.42 68.40
C ASP A 193 -15.76 14.41 68.65
N THR A 194 -16.11 15.63 69.05
CA THR A 194 -15.19 16.76 69.13
C THR A 194 -15.29 17.40 70.51
N ASP A 195 -14.16 17.83 71.05
CA ASP A 195 -14.13 18.56 72.31
C ASP A 195 -14.36 20.06 72.00
N MET A 196 -15.32 20.68 72.69
CA MET A 196 -15.62 22.11 72.62
C MET A 196 -15.91 22.60 74.04
N TYR A 197 -15.34 23.74 74.46
CA TYR A 197 -15.57 24.30 75.80
C TYR A 197 -15.30 23.32 76.96
N GLU A 198 -14.23 22.52 76.87
CA GLU A 198 -13.85 21.49 77.87
C GLU A 198 -14.84 20.31 78.01
N GLU A 199 -15.90 20.27 77.20
CA GLU A 199 -16.87 19.18 77.13
C GLU A 199 -16.82 18.48 75.76
N LYS A 200 -17.20 17.20 75.73
CA LYS A 200 -17.17 16.40 74.51
C LYS A 200 -18.55 16.40 73.86
N PHE A 201 -18.66 16.76 72.58
CA PHE A 201 -19.92 16.80 71.83
C PHE A 201 -20.02 15.65 70.82
N SER A 202 -21.20 15.04 70.74
CA SER A 202 -21.41 13.88 69.87
C SER A 202 -21.53 14.27 68.40
N CYS A 203 -20.81 13.57 67.53
CA CYS A 203 -20.75 13.84 66.10
C CYS A 203 -20.71 12.55 65.27
N ILE A 204 -21.52 12.53 64.21
CA ILE A 204 -21.56 11.44 63.22
C ILE A 204 -21.31 11.99 61.82
N ARG A 205 -20.55 11.24 61.01
CA ARG A 205 -20.20 11.62 59.64
C ARG A 205 -20.48 10.47 58.68
N VAL A 206 -21.07 10.82 57.53
CA VAL A 206 -21.12 9.96 56.35
C VAL A 206 -20.23 10.57 55.28
N SER A 207 -19.36 9.78 54.65
CA SER A 207 -18.51 10.22 53.54
C SER A 207 -18.80 9.37 52.30
N PHE A 208 -19.15 10.03 51.19
CA PHE A 208 -19.42 9.43 49.90
C PHE A 208 -18.15 9.43 49.04
N SER A 209 -17.81 8.26 48.49
CA SER A 209 -16.73 8.11 47.52
C SER A 209 -17.28 8.33 46.12
N LEU A 210 -16.81 9.42 45.49
CA LEU A 210 -17.24 9.90 44.19
C LEU A 210 -16.11 9.71 43.18
N ILE A 211 -16.33 8.88 42.17
CA ILE A 211 -15.35 8.59 41.11
C ILE A 211 -15.69 9.43 39.89
N ARG A 212 -14.73 10.20 39.37
CA ARG A 212 -14.97 11.01 38.17
C ARG A 212 -15.08 10.13 36.91
N ARG A 213 -16.05 10.45 36.05
CA ARG A 213 -16.19 9.83 34.73
C ARG A 213 -15.15 10.39 33.75
N GLY A 214 -14.13 9.58 33.44
CA GLY A 214 -13.03 9.98 32.57
C GLY A 214 -13.33 10.04 31.06
N GLY A 215 -14.45 9.48 30.59
CA GLY A 215 -14.73 9.31 29.15
C GLY A 215 -14.74 10.61 28.35
N TYR A 216 -15.30 11.68 28.90
CA TYR A 216 -15.29 13.01 28.25
C TYR A 216 -13.87 13.53 28.03
N PHE A 217 -13.01 13.40 29.04
CA PHE A 217 -11.62 13.86 29.00
C PHE A 217 -10.77 13.00 28.07
N MET A 218 -11.03 11.69 28.01
CA MET A 218 -10.40 10.80 27.04
C MET A 218 -10.67 11.28 25.61
N ILE A 219 -11.93 11.46 25.23
CA ILE A 219 -12.32 11.81 23.86
C ILE A 219 -11.93 13.26 23.51
N ASN A 220 -12.13 14.21 24.41
CA ASN A 220 -12.00 15.63 24.08
C ASN A 220 -10.63 16.22 24.40
N ILE A 221 -9.80 15.56 25.22
CA ILE A 221 -8.49 16.08 25.62
C ILE A 221 -7.35 15.11 25.27
N TYR A 222 -7.38 13.87 25.79
CA TYR A 222 -6.26 12.94 25.57
C TYR A 222 -6.13 12.52 24.11
N VAL A 223 -7.22 12.11 23.44
CA VAL A 223 -7.19 11.68 22.03
C VAL A 223 -6.66 12.78 21.10
N PRO A 224 -7.19 14.02 21.11
CA PRO A 224 -6.69 15.06 20.21
C PRO A 224 -5.25 15.46 20.50
N THR A 225 -4.82 15.47 21.77
CA THR A 225 -3.43 15.86 22.10
C THR A 225 -2.40 14.80 21.70
N VAL A 226 -2.74 13.51 21.79
CA VAL A 226 -1.91 12.43 21.20
C VAL A 226 -1.80 12.60 19.68
N LEU A 227 -2.92 12.87 19.00
CA LEU A 227 -2.92 13.09 17.54
C LEU A 227 -2.06 14.29 17.14
N ILE A 228 -2.10 15.39 17.91
CA ILE A 228 -1.26 16.57 17.63
C ILE A 228 0.24 16.24 17.77
N VAL A 229 0.63 15.48 18.80
CA VAL A 229 2.04 15.03 18.95
C VAL A 229 2.43 14.06 17.83
N ALA A 230 1.53 13.18 17.39
CA ALA A 230 1.76 12.31 16.24
C ALA A 230 1.93 13.11 14.93
N MET A 231 1.12 14.15 14.74
CA MET A 231 1.23 15.05 13.58
C MET A 231 2.55 15.82 13.58
N SER A 232 3.06 16.25 14.74
CA SER A 232 4.36 16.93 14.82
C SER A 232 5.52 16.01 14.44
N MET A 233 5.39 14.68 14.66
CA MET A 233 6.39 13.70 14.23
C MET A 233 6.52 13.57 12.71
N LEU A 234 5.46 13.89 11.94
CA LEU A 234 5.53 13.85 10.47
C LEU A 234 6.60 14.80 9.92
N THR A 235 7.02 15.80 10.69
CA THR A 235 8.11 16.70 10.32
C THR A 235 9.43 15.97 10.06
N PHE A 236 9.72 14.82 10.72
CA PHE A 236 10.94 14.02 10.48
C PHE A 236 10.90 13.17 9.20
N TRP A 237 9.72 13.03 8.59
CA TRP A 237 9.49 12.20 7.41
C TRP A 237 9.50 13.02 6.12
N ILE A 238 9.12 14.30 6.20
CA ILE A 238 9.19 15.25 5.09
C ILE A 238 10.67 15.51 4.78
N PRO A 239 11.16 15.56 3.53
CA PRO A 239 12.56 15.89 3.24
C PRO A 239 13.00 17.23 3.86
N PRO A 240 14.26 17.36 4.35
CA PRO A 240 14.71 18.58 5.02
C PRO A 240 14.75 19.81 4.08
N GLU A 241 14.67 19.60 2.78
CA GLU A 241 14.55 20.65 1.75
C GLU A 241 13.16 21.31 1.71
N ALA A 242 12.10 20.62 2.17
CA ALA A 242 10.73 21.12 2.13
C ALA A 242 10.37 21.99 3.35
N VAL A 243 11.12 23.08 3.51
CA VAL A 243 11.05 24.06 4.61
C VAL A 243 9.62 24.56 4.91
N PRO A 244 8.79 24.97 3.93
CA PRO A 244 7.46 25.52 4.23
C PRO A 244 6.53 24.51 4.89
N ALA A 245 6.60 23.24 4.51
CA ALA A 245 5.74 22.19 5.04
C ALA A 245 6.09 21.85 6.49
N ARG A 246 7.39 21.70 6.82
CA ARG A 246 7.86 21.36 8.17
C ARG A 246 7.55 22.47 9.19
N ILE A 247 7.82 23.73 8.84
CA ILE A 247 7.53 24.87 9.74
C ILE A 247 6.03 25.00 9.97
N THR A 248 5.23 24.91 8.91
CA THR A 248 3.77 25.05 9.01
C THR A 248 3.20 23.97 9.91
N LEU A 249 3.58 22.70 9.73
CA LEU A 249 3.10 21.59 10.57
C LEU A 249 3.57 21.71 12.02
N GLY A 250 4.82 22.08 12.27
CA GLY A 250 5.33 22.24 13.64
C GLY A 250 4.68 23.42 14.39
N VAL A 251 4.55 24.58 13.75
CA VAL A 251 3.97 25.78 14.36
C VAL A 251 2.46 25.64 14.55
N THR A 252 1.74 25.08 13.57
CA THR A 252 0.29 24.83 13.72
C THR A 252 0.00 23.80 14.79
N SER A 253 0.80 22.74 14.91
CA SER A 253 0.68 21.76 16.00
C SER A 253 0.91 22.42 17.35
N LEU A 254 1.94 23.27 17.48
CA LEU A 254 2.25 24.00 18.71
C LEU A 254 1.14 24.99 19.08
N LEU A 255 0.65 25.77 18.12
CA LEU A 255 -0.44 26.72 18.35
C LEU A 255 -1.71 25.99 18.79
N THR A 256 -2.06 24.88 18.12
CA THR A 256 -3.26 24.09 18.41
C THR A 256 -3.23 23.52 19.83
N ILE A 257 -2.08 23.01 20.29
CA ILE A 257 -1.98 22.45 21.63
C ILE A 257 -1.97 23.53 22.73
N ILE A 258 -1.38 24.69 22.47
CA ILE A 258 -1.43 25.84 23.39
C ILE A 258 -2.86 26.37 23.48
N THR A 259 -3.56 26.52 22.35
CA THR A 259 -4.98 26.88 22.33
C THR A 259 -5.81 25.86 23.11
N LYS A 260 -5.51 24.56 22.98
CA LYS A 260 -6.22 23.51 23.72
C LYS A 260 -6.00 23.60 25.23
N GLN A 261 -4.78 23.91 25.68
CA GLN A 261 -4.48 24.13 27.10
C GLN A 261 -5.23 25.35 27.67
N TYR A 262 -5.39 26.42 26.88
CA TYR A 262 -6.11 27.61 27.32
C TYR A 262 -7.63 27.41 27.33
N GLN A 263 -8.16 26.55 26.46
CA GLN A 263 -9.59 26.23 26.40
C GLN A 263 -10.05 25.22 27.46
N SER A 264 -9.15 24.46 28.08
CA SER A 264 -9.53 23.60 29.21
C SER A 264 -9.79 24.45 30.44
N ASN A 265 -11.07 24.61 30.81
CA ASN A 265 -11.48 25.22 32.08
C ASN A 265 -10.97 24.33 33.23
N MET A 266 -9.75 24.59 33.70
CA MET A 266 -9.15 23.85 34.79
C MET A 266 -9.43 24.52 36.14
N PRO A 267 -9.62 23.73 37.21
CA PRO A 267 -9.81 24.29 38.55
C PRO A 267 -8.54 25.02 39.01
N ASN A 268 -8.72 26.19 39.63
CA ASN A 268 -7.64 27.03 40.13
C ASN A 268 -7.11 26.49 41.47
N VAL A 269 -6.23 25.48 41.41
CA VAL A 269 -5.54 24.94 42.58
C VAL A 269 -4.04 25.30 42.56
N SER A 270 -3.43 25.46 43.74
CA SER A 270 -2.04 25.92 43.88
C SER A 270 -0.98 24.83 43.64
N TYR A 271 -1.38 23.56 43.63
CA TYR A 271 -0.49 22.41 43.45
C TYR A 271 -0.57 21.84 42.02
N VAL A 272 0.43 21.02 41.65
CA VAL A 272 0.53 20.44 40.30
C VAL A 272 -0.57 19.39 40.07
N VAL A 273 -1.34 19.57 39.01
CA VAL A 273 -2.40 18.66 38.57
C VAL A 273 -1.88 17.72 37.48
N ALA A 274 -2.25 16.44 37.53
CA ALA A 274 -1.82 15.43 36.55
C ALA A 274 -2.11 15.83 35.09
N LEU A 275 -3.25 16.46 34.81
CA LEU A 275 -3.59 16.95 33.46
C LEU A 275 -2.61 18.02 32.95
N ASN A 276 -2.12 18.91 33.83
CA ASN A 276 -1.10 19.91 33.46
C ASN A 276 0.21 19.23 33.05
N VAL A 277 0.62 18.20 33.80
CA VAL A 277 1.83 17.44 33.46
C VAL A 277 1.70 16.79 32.09
N TRP A 278 0.53 16.25 31.74
CA TRP A 278 0.25 15.69 30.41
C TRP A 278 0.37 16.76 29.31
N LEU A 279 -0.39 17.86 29.43
CA LEU A 279 -0.43 18.91 28.41
C LEU A 279 0.94 19.58 28.23
N SER A 280 1.64 19.88 29.32
CA SER A 280 3.00 20.45 29.26
C SER A 280 4.01 19.51 28.62
N SER A 281 3.89 18.19 28.87
CA SER A 281 4.77 17.20 28.24
C SER A 281 4.52 17.11 26.74
N CYS A 282 3.26 17.07 26.30
CA CYS A 282 2.91 17.08 24.88
C CYS A 282 3.41 18.36 24.17
N ILE A 283 3.31 19.53 24.82
CA ILE A 283 3.89 20.78 24.31
C ILE A 283 5.42 20.67 24.18
N ALA A 284 6.09 20.10 25.18
CA ALA A 284 7.53 19.89 25.13
C ALA A 284 7.94 18.97 23.97
N PHE A 285 7.19 17.89 23.69
CA PHE A 285 7.44 17.02 22.53
C PHE A 285 7.28 17.76 21.20
N VAL A 286 6.18 18.51 21.01
CA VAL A 286 5.97 19.33 19.79
C VAL A 286 7.08 20.38 19.65
N PHE A 287 7.51 21.00 20.74
CA PHE A 287 8.63 21.95 20.73
C PHE A 287 9.97 21.28 20.40
N CYS A 288 10.23 20.07 20.92
CA CYS A 288 11.42 19.29 20.56
C CYS A 288 11.47 18.97 19.07
N SER A 289 10.34 18.69 18.41
CA SER A 289 10.33 18.53 16.93
C SER A 289 10.69 19.81 16.18
N LEU A 290 10.33 20.99 16.70
CA LEU A 290 10.73 22.27 16.12
C LEU A 290 12.22 22.57 16.35
N LEU A 291 12.76 22.22 17.53
CA LEU A 291 14.18 22.36 17.83
C LEU A 291 15.05 21.45 16.96
N GLU A 292 14.62 20.20 16.78
CA GLU A 292 15.26 19.23 15.88
C GLU A 292 15.38 19.81 14.47
N TYR A 293 14.26 20.32 13.93
CA TYR A 293 14.25 20.97 12.62
C TYR A 293 15.20 22.19 12.55
N ALA A 294 15.26 23.02 13.59
CA ALA A 294 16.19 24.15 13.64
C ALA A 294 17.66 23.69 13.59
N VAL A 295 17.98 22.55 14.22
CA VAL A 295 19.30 21.92 14.16
C VAL A 295 19.59 21.38 12.76
N VAL A 296 18.64 20.67 12.14
CA VAL A 296 18.77 20.16 10.75
C VAL A 296 19.08 21.28 9.76
N VAL A 297 18.34 22.39 9.81
CA VAL A 297 18.56 23.55 8.93
C VAL A 297 19.94 24.20 9.19
N SER A 298 20.37 24.28 10.45
CA SER A 298 21.69 24.79 10.80
C SER A 298 22.82 23.94 10.20
N LEU A 299 22.66 22.60 10.23
CA LEU A 299 23.61 21.66 9.64
C LEU A 299 23.65 21.78 8.11
N MET A 300 22.49 21.89 7.45
CA MET A 300 22.42 22.09 5.99
C MET A 300 23.12 23.38 5.55
N LYS A 301 22.88 24.49 6.26
CA LYS A 301 23.48 25.79 5.93
C LYS A 301 25.01 25.76 6.09
N ASN A 302 25.53 25.03 7.08
CA ASN A 302 26.98 24.88 7.29
C ASN A 302 27.66 23.96 6.27
N GLN A 303 26.97 23.01 5.65
CA GLN A 303 27.54 22.21 4.56
C GLN A 303 27.69 23.04 3.26
N SER A 304 26.77 23.98 3.01
CA SER A 304 26.81 24.86 1.83
C SER A 304 27.92 25.93 1.86
N SER A 305 28.45 26.29 3.03
CA SER A 305 29.50 27.30 3.18
C SER A 305 30.94 26.78 3.04
N VAL A 306 31.13 25.45 2.90
CA VAL A 306 32.45 24.81 2.81
C VAL A 306 32.94 24.64 1.35
N ILE A 307 32.07 24.82 0.35
CA ILE A 307 32.46 24.76 -1.07
C ILE A 307 32.68 26.18 -1.61
N LYS A 308 33.81 26.79 -1.25
CA LYS A 308 34.53 27.73 -2.11
C LYS A 308 36.03 27.42 -1.98
N PRO A 309 36.74 27.01 -3.05
CA PRO A 309 38.18 26.88 -2.98
C PRO A 309 38.75 28.30 -2.84
N VAL A 310 39.38 28.58 -1.70
CA VAL A 310 40.19 29.79 -1.54
C VAL A 310 41.57 29.45 -2.09
N ASP A 311 41.92 30.12 -3.17
CA ASP A 311 43.24 30.12 -3.77
C ASP A 311 44.27 30.59 -2.73
N THR A 312 45.31 29.82 -2.48
CA THR A 312 46.35 30.15 -1.48
C THR A 312 47.75 29.99 -2.05
N ASP A 313 48.02 30.70 -3.14
CA ASP A 313 49.39 31.06 -3.49
C ASP A 313 49.83 32.25 -2.62
N GLY A 314 50.73 31.99 -1.65
CA GLY A 314 51.60 33.03 -1.07
C GLY A 314 51.47 33.37 0.42
N VAL A 315 51.01 32.49 1.31
CA VAL A 315 50.89 32.82 2.76
C VAL A 315 51.92 32.09 3.64
N ASN A 316 52.60 32.89 4.48
CA ASN A 316 53.75 32.56 5.34
C ASN A 316 53.41 31.63 6.53
N ASP A 317 54.37 30.83 6.98
CA ASP A 317 54.17 29.71 7.92
C ASP A 317 53.73 30.12 9.35
N ASP A 318 53.92 31.39 9.74
CA ASP A 318 53.43 31.91 11.02
C ASP A 318 51.91 32.20 11.03
N GLU A 319 51.29 32.50 9.88
CA GLU A 319 49.84 32.61 9.79
C GLU A 319 49.15 31.24 9.80
N LYS A 320 49.80 30.21 9.23
CA LYS A 320 49.33 28.81 9.33
C LYS A 320 49.28 28.32 10.78
N ASN A 321 50.23 28.74 11.62
CA ASN A 321 50.26 28.34 13.03
C ASN A 321 49.22 29.08 13.88
N LYS A 322 48.92 30.35 13.58
CA LYS A 322 47.79 31.06 14.21
C LYS A 322 46.44 30.48 13.79
N PHE A 323 46.30 30.08 12.53
CA PHE A 323 45.10 29.42 12.00
C PHE A 323 44.88 28.02 12.62
N ARG A 324 45.95 27.23 12.78
CA ARG A 324 45.92 25.95 13.51
C ARG A 324 45.56 26.10 14.99
N LYS A 325 45.93 27.21 15.64
CA LYS A 325 45.58 27.46 17.05
C LYS A 325 44.13 27.91 17.22
N PHE A 326 43.57 28.64 16.25
CA PHE A 326 42.15 28.98 16.20
C PHE A 326 41.27 27.71 16.01
N LEU A 327 41.75 26.76 15.21
CA LEU A 327 41.10 25.45 15.01
C LEU A 327 41.09 24.54 16.26
N LYS A 328 41.94 24.77 17.28
CA LYS A 328 41.92 23.97 18.51
C LYS A 328 40.74 24.27 19.44
N GLY A 329 40.05 25.40 19.27
CA GLY A 329 38.73 25.63 19.87
C GLY A 329 37.59 24.88 19.18
N ALA A 330 37.87 24.22 18.04
CA ALA A 330 36.92 23.52 17.21
C ALA A 330 36.84 22.01 17.47
N TRP A 331 37.36 21.51 18.60
CA TRP A 331 37.28 20.08 18.93
C TRP A 331 35.82 19.60 19.13
N ILE A 332 34.91 20.50 19.51
CA ILE A 332 33.46 20.25 19.56
C ILE A 332 32.84 20.33 18.15
N ARG A 333 33.44 21.07 17.20
CA ARG A 333 32.96 21.21 15.82
C ARG A 333 33.29 19.99 14.95
N GLU A 334 34.45 19.36 15.11
CA GLU A 334 34.86 18.22 14.27
C GLU A 334 33.97 16.97 14.40
N LYS A 335 33.37 16.71 15.57
CA LYS A 335 32.44 15.57 15.73
C LYS A 335 31.05 15.81 15.13
N TRP A 336 30.60 17.06 15.06
CA TRP A 336 29.29 17.41 14.48
C TRP A 336 29.31 17.45 12.95
N TYR A 337 30.50 17.52 12.32
CA TYR A 337 30.66 17.53 10.87
C TYR A 337 30.40 16.17 10.19
N GLN A 338 30.41 15.06 10.93
CA GLN A 338 30.12 13.72 10.40
C GLN A 338 28.63 13.32 10.49
N VAL A 339 27.80 14.11 11.17
CA VAL A 339 26.38 13.81 11.31
C VAL A 339 25.64 14.37 10.10
N SER A 340 25.22 13.49 9.19
CA SER A 340 24.36 13.85 8.06
C SER A 340 23.02 14.41 8.56
N PRO A 341 22.48 15.50 7.97
CA PRO A 341 21.13 15.97 8.25
C PRO A 341 20.08 14.85 8.18
N HIS A 342 20.23 13.94 7.22
CA HIS A 342 19.35 12.77 7.07
C HIS A 342 19.53 11.72 8.18
N ALA A 343 20.72 11.61 8.76
CA ALA A 343 20.96 10.71 9.89
C ALA A 343 20.26 11.20 11.16
N LEU A 344 20.17 12.53 11.36
CA LEU A 344 19.44 13.11 12.48
C LEU A 344 17.93 12.85 12.36
N ASP A 345 17.34 13.08 11.19
CA ASP A 345 15.93 12.73 10.92
C ASP A 345 15.70 11.22 11.15
N PHE A 346 16.60 10.36 10.68
CA PHE A 346 16.50 8.91 10.84
C PHE A 346 16.48 8.48 12.32
N VAL A 347 17.38 9.05 13.14
CA VAL A 347 17.40 8.78 14.59
C VAL A 347 16.12 9.32 15.25
N SER A 348 15.67 10.51 14.87
CA SER A 348 14.45 11.13 15.39
C SER A 348 13.18 10.32 15.08
N ARG A 349 13.12 9.63 13.93
CA ARG A 349 12.00 8.73 13.57
C ARG A 349 11.79 7.58 14.54
N ILE A 350 12.84 7.14 15.24
CA ILE A 350 12.77 6.03 16.20
C ILE A 350 12.71 6.57 17.64
N LEU A 351 13.60 7.50 17.98
CA LEU A 351 13.76 8.00 19.35
C LEU A 351 12.54 8.79 19.82
N PHE A 352 11.95 9.61 18.95
CA PHE A 352 10.81 10.46 19.31
C PHE A 352 9.56 9.64 19.68
N PRO A 353 9.05 8.74 18.82
CA PRO A 353 7.89 7.91 19.19
C PRO A 353 8.20 6.96 20.35
N ALA A 354 9.43 6.43 20.47
CA ALA A 354 9.80 5.59 21.61
C ALA A 354 9.76 6.36 22.93
N ALA A 355 10.28 7.59 22.96
CA ALA A 355 10.25 8.45 24.15
C ALA A 355 8.82 8.86 24.54
N PHE A 356 7.97 9.18 23.55
CA PHE A 356 6.58 9.54 23.81
C PHE A 356 5.74 8.33 24.29
N ALA A 357 5.98 7.14 23.74
CA ALA A 357 5.36 5.91 24.20
C ALA A 357 5.77 5.57 25.64
N LEU A 358 7.07 5.69 25.96
CA LEU A 358 7.57 5.48 27.33
C LEU A 358 6.95 6.46 28.32
N PHE A 359 6.89 7.75 27.96
CA PHE A 359 6.19 8.77 28.77
C PHE A 359 4.72 8.40 29.01
N SER A 360 4.01 8.00 27.95
CA SER A 360 2.60 7.64 28.04
C SER A 360 2.35 6.44 28.95
N ILE A 361 3.24 5.44 28.92
CA ILE A 361 3.18 4.27 29.80
C ILE A 361 3.42 4.66 31.27
N ILE A 362 4.46 5.45 31.53
CA ILE A 362 4.79 5.92 32.89
C ILE A 362 3.64 6.77 33.45
N TYR A 363 3.12 7.70 32.64
CA TYR A 363 1.98 8.54 33.02
C TYR A 363 0.74 7.68 33.33
N ALA A 364 0.47 6.68 32.48
CA ALA A 364 -0.66 5.78 32.66
C ALA A 364 -0.59 5.03 34.00
N PHE A 365 0.59 4.48 34.33
CA PHE A 365 0.82 3.74 35.57
C PHE A 365 0.66 4.61 36.83
N CYS A 366 1.08 5.87 36.77
CA CYS A 366 1.01 6.79 37.91
C CYS A 366 -0.41 7.34 38.15
N VAL A 367 -1.21 7.51 37.09
CA VAL A 367 -2.47 8.28 37.12
C VAL A 367 -3.72 7.39 37.02
N PHE A 368 -3.70 6.32 36.21
CA PHE A 368 -4.89 5.49 35.99
C PHE A 368 -4.95 4.30 36.95
N LYS A 369 -6.17 3.93 37.38
CA LYS A 369 -6.45 2.62 38.00
C LYS A 369 -6.64 1.55 36.92
N GLU A 370 -6.38 0.28 37.25
CA GLU A 370 -6.34 -0.92 36.38
C GLU A 370 -7.43 -1.01 35.29
N ALA A 371 -8.64 -0.48 35.51
CA ALA A 371 -9.77 -0.62 34.60
C ALA A 371 -9.71 0.20 33.29
N ASN A 372 -8.87 1.23 33.18
CA ASN A 372 -8.83 2.11 31.99
C ASN A 372 -7.62 1.88 31.06
N MET A 373 -6.79 0.88 31.34
CA MET A 373 -5.57 0.58 30.58
C MET A 373 -5.86 0.12 29.14
N ILE A 374 -7.02 -0.53 28.93
CA ILE A 374 -7.44 -1.10 27.63
C ILE A 374 -7.76 0.01 26.62
N ALA A 375 -8.38 1.11 27.03
CA ALA A 375 -8.73 2.22 26.13
C ALA A 375 -7.49 2.96 25.61
N VAL A 376 -6.45 3.08 26.44
CA VAL A 376 -5.16 3.69 26.07
C VAL A 376 -4.37 2.77 25.13
N GLN A 377 -4.39 1.46 25.38
CA GLN A 377 -3.77 0.47 24.48
C GLN A 377 -4.43 0.45 23.10
N LEU A 378 -5.77 0.50 23.02
CA LEU A 378 -6.49 0.61 21.75
C LEU A 378 -6.14 1.91 21.01
N LEU A 379 -5.98 3.02 21.71
CA LEU A 379 -5.60 4.28 21.08
C LEU A 379 -4.19 4.24 20.49
N LEU A 380 -3.23 3.67 21.22
CA LEU A 380 -1.85 3.49 20.74
C LEU A 380 -1.77 2.55 19.54
N ILE A 381 -2.59 1.49 19.52
CA ILE A 381 -2.70 0.58 18.38
C ILE A 381 -3.29 1.31 17.16
N THR A 382 -4.39 2.07 17.33
CA THR A 382 -4.99 2.82 16.22
C THR A 382 -4.05 3.90 15.65
N CYS A 383 -3.27 4.56 16.51
CA CYS A 383 -2.27 5.53 16.09
C CYS A 383 -1.11 4.83 15.36
N GLY A 384 -0.68 3.66 15.83
CA GLY A 384 0.30 2.80 15.14
C GLY A 384 -0.19 2.33 13.76
N THR A 385 -1.47 2.00 13.61
CA THR A 385 -2.04 1.61 12.31
C THR A 385 -2.15 2.78 11.33
N ILE A 386 -2.53 3.98 11.81
CA ILE A 386 -2.57 5.20 10.99
C ILE A 386 -1.16 5.61 10.56
N LEU A 387 -0.17 5.43 11.44
CA LEU A 387 1.25 5.61 11.13
C LEU A 387 1.76 4.64 10.07
N CYS A 388 1.39 3.36 10.16
CA CYS A 388 1.75 2.35 9.17
C CYS A 388 1.14 2.66 7.78
N LEU A 389 -0.09 3.18 7.76
CA LEU A 389 -0.77 3.61 6.53
C LEU A 389 -0.17 4.89 5.93
N LEU A 390 0.24 5.86 6.76
CA LEU A 390 0.94 7.06 6.30
C LEU A 390 2.37 6.75 5.82
N GLN A 391 3.02 5.72 6.38
CA GLN A 391 4.33 5.26 5.95
C GLN A 391 4.29 4.72 4.50
N GLN A 392 3.21 4.02 4.11
CA GLN A 392 3.04 3.51 2.74
C GLN A 392 2.91 4.63 1.70
N VAL A 393 2.37 5.80 2.04
CA VAL A 393 2.15 6.91 1.09
C VAL A 393 3.43 7.73 0.86
N ILE A 394 4.39 7.74 1.79
CA ILE A 394 5.62 8.54 1.70
C ILE A 394 6.80 7.74 1.12
N THR A 395 6.74 6.41 1.12
CA THR A 395 7.81 5.53 0.59
C THR A 395 7.66 5.16 -0.89
N SER A 396 6.57 5.53 -1.55
CA SER A 396 6.38 5.16 -2.96
C SER A 396 7.37 5.92 -3.86
N PRO A 397 8.16 5.21 -4.69
CA PRO A 397 9.13 5.85 -5.56
C PRO A 397 8.41 6.73 -6.57
N SER A 398 8.93 7.93 -6.81
CA SER A 398 8.22 8.94 -7.59
C SER A 398 9.15 9.66 -8.56
N VAL A 399 8.73 9.83 -9.81
CA VAL A 399 9.49 10.45 -10.91
C VAL A 399 8.68 11.57 -11.53
N LYS A 400 9.32 12.64 -11.97
CA LYS A 400 8.65 13.75 -12.67
C LYS A 400 8.87 13.65 -14.18
N ILE A 401 7.78 13.60 -14.94
CA ILE A 401 7.78 13.70 -16.41
C ILE A 401 7.02 14.95 -16.80
N ASN A 402 7.66 15.90 -17.48
CA ASN A 402 7.03 17.16 -17.95
C ASN A 402 6.26 17.93 -16.84
N GLY A 403 6.69 17.84 -15.58
CA GLY A 403 6.01 18.46 -14.44
C GLY A 403 4.90 17.62 -13.78
N HIS A 404 4.54 16.48 -14.35
CA HIS A 404 3.60 15.51 -13.78
C HIS A 404 4.33 14.51 -12.89
N GLN A 405 3.74 14.15 -11.76
CA GLN A 405 4.30 13.20 -10.81
C GLN A 405 3.83 11.78 -11.15
N ILE A 406 4.75 10.89 -11.50
CA ILE A 406 4.49 9.46 -11.70
C ILE A 406 4.88 8.73 -10.42
N ILE A 407 3.94 8.03 -9.80
CA ILE A 407 4.14 7.29 -8.55
C ILE A 407 4.17 5.80 -8.88
N GLY A 408 5.29 5.14 -8.57
CA GLY A 408 5.46 3.69 -8.69
C GLY A 408 5.37 3.00 -7.33
N LYS A 409 5.84 1.75 -7.29
CA LYS A 409 5.99 0.96 -6.06
C LYS A 409 7.41 0.41 -5.96
N GLU A 410 7.92 0.27 -4.74
CA GLU A 410 9.23 -0.35 -4.49
C GLU A 410 9.06 -1.81 -4.12
N VAL A 411 9.88 -2.68 -4.70
CA VAL A 411 9.99 -4.10 -4.35
C VAL A 411 11.46 -4.42 -4.05
N SER A 412 11.71 -5.54 -3.38
CA SER A 412 13.08 -5.99 -3.12
C SER A 412 13.27 -7.45 -3.50
N LEU A 413 14.39 -7.75 -4.16
CA LEU A 413 14.83 -9.12 -4.44
C LEU A 413 16.28 -9.25 -3.98
N GLU A 414 16.54 -10.22 -3.09
CA GLU A 414 17.89 -10.53 -2.56
C GLU A 414 18.63 -9.32 -1.97
N GLY A 415 17.90 -8.44 -1.27
CA GLY A 415 18.48 -7.27 -0.60
C GLY A 415 18.78 -6.07 -1.51
N ARG A 416 18.37 -6.13 -2.79
CA ARG A 416 18.39 -4.98 -3.70
C ARG A 416 16.97 -4.48 -3.96
N TYR A 417 16.82 -3.16 -3.96
CA TYR A 417 15.55 -2.48 -4.16
C TYR A 417 15.35 -2.09 -5.62
N VAL A 418 14.14 -2.30 -6.12
CA VAL A 418 13.70 -2.05 -7.49
C VAL A 418 12.45 -1.19 -7.45
N ASN A 419 12.47 -0.08 -8.17
CA ASN A 419 11.31 0.77 -8.36
C ASN A 419 10.56 0.31 -9.62
N GLU A 420 9.29 -0.05 -9.45
CA GLU A 420 8.39 -0.50 -10.51
C GLU A 420 7.38 0.59 -10.85
N TYR A 421 7.31 0.95 -12.13
CA TYR A 421 6.30 1.84 -12.69
C TYR A 421 5.53 1.10 -13.77
N LEU A 422 4.32 0.69 -13.45
CA LEU A 422 3.49 -0.18 -14.27
C LEU A 422 2.35 0.62 -14.90
N GLY A 423 2.04 0.34 -16.17
CA GLY A 423 0.90 0.94 -16.86
C GLY A 423 1.08 2.41 -17.22
N ILE A 424 2.28 2.83 -17.64
CA ILE A 424 2.49 4.21 -18.12
C ILE A 424 1.99 4.32 -19.57
N PRO A 425 1.00 5.19 -19.87
CA PRO A 425 0.55 5.38 -21.25
C PRO A 425 1.65 6.07 -22.05
N TYR A 426 1.96 5.52 -23.23
CA TYR A 426 2.92 6.14 -24.15
C TYR A 426 2.25 6.75 -25.38
N ALA A 427 1.06 6.27 -25.74
CA ALA A 427 0.23 6.78 -26.82
C ALA A 427 -1.22 6.96 -26.36
N GLU A 428 -1.97 7.82 -27.06
CA GLU A 428 -3.41 8.00 -26.84
C GLU A 428 -4.16 6.68 -27.10
N PRO A 429 -5.22 6.38 -26.33
CA PRO A 429 -6.01 5.17 -26.50
C PRO A 429 -6.53 5.03 -27.93
N PRO A 430 -6.23 3.93 -28.67
CA PRO A 430 -6.60 3.76 -30.06
C PRO A 430 -8.07 3.32 -30.23
N VAL A 431 -8.99 4.01 -29.56
CA VAL A 431 -10.43 3.72 -29.50
C VAL A 431 -11.24 4.66 -30.39
N GLY A 432 -12.46 4.25 -30.75
CA GLY A 432 -13.39 5.08 -31.53
C GLY A 432 -12.77 5.55 -32.85
N PRO A 433 -12.66 6.86 -33.13
CA PRO A 433 -12.04 7.37 -34.36
C PRO A 433 -10.57 6.98 -34.53
N LEU A 434 -9.84 6.73 -33.43
CA LEU A 434 -8.43 6.32 -33.45
C LEU A 434 -8.26 4.82 -33.71
N ARG A 435 -9.34 4.03 -33.68
CA ARG A 435 -9.29 2.63 -34.10
C ARG A 435 -8.87 2.57 -35.57
N PHE A 436 -7.92 1.68 -35.84
CA PHE A 436 -7.23 1.53 -37.13
C PHE A 436 -6.37 2.72 -37.58
N GLN A 437 -6.06 3.69 -36.72
CA GLN A 437 -5.15 4.80 -37.04
C GLN A 437 -3.75 4.58 -36.44
N LYS A 438 -2.74 5.29 -36.96
CA LYS A 438 -1.40 5.32 -36.33
C LYS A 438 -1.51 5.83 -34.88
N PRO A 439 -0.66 5.36 -33.95
CA PRO A 439 -0.68 5.86 -32.57
C PRO A 439 -0.40 7.36 -32.54
N GLN A 440 -1.05 8.05 -31.61
CA GLN A 440 -0.79 9.46 -31.34
C GLN A 440 -0.06 9.59 -30.02
N THR A 441 0.91 10.49 -29.92
CA THR A 441 1.70 10.68 -28.69
C THR A 441 0.81 11.07 -27.52
N PHE A 442 0.92 10.36 -26.40
CA PHE A 442 0.21 10.73 -25.17
C PHE A 442 0.83 11.97 -24.52
N GLN A 443 0.03 13.00 -24.27
CA GLN A 443 0.49 14.27 -23.67
C GLN A 443 -0.17 14.61 -22.34
N ASN A 444 -1.36 14.07 -22.06
CA ASN A 444 -2.24 14.57 -21.02
C ASN A 444 -2.17 13.73 -19.74
N TYR A 445 -1.02 13.71 -19.07
CA TYR A 445 -0.93 13.12 -17.74
C TYR A 445 -1.74 13.95 -16.72
N PRO A 446 -2.42 13.32 -15.75
CA PRO A 446 -2.90 14.05 -14.58
C PRO A 446 -1.72 14.62 -13.79
N PRO A 447 -1.93 15.60 -12.88
CA PRO A 447 -0.86 16.15 -12.05
C PRO A 447 -0.10 15.07 -11.25
N VAL A 448 -0.82 14.03 -10.82
CA VAL A 448 -0.29 12.83 -10.19
C VAL A 448 -0.87 11.62 -10.90
N PHE A 449 -0.02 10.73 -11.40
CA PHE A 449 -0.38 9.48 -12.07
C PHE A 449 0.16 8.28 -11.28
N GLU A 450 -0.72 7.37 -10.89
CA GLU A 450 -0.37 6.16 -10.17
C GLU A 450 -0.04 5.03 -11.14
N ALA A 451 1.24 4.71 -11.27
CA ALA A 451 1.78 3.66 -12.12
C ALA A 451 2.13 2.41 -11.29
N THR A 452 1.15 1.82 -10.61
CA THR A 452 1.37 0.69 -9.66
C THR A 452 0.74 -0.62 -10.10
N THR A 453 -0.12 -0.58 -11.12
CA THR A 453 -0.90 -1.70 -11.64
C THR A 453 -0.51 -2.04 -13.08
N ASN A 454 -0.56 -3.33 -13.42
CA ASN A 454 -0.31 -3.74 -14.80
C ASN A 454 -1.43 -3.23 -15.73
N PRO A 455 -1.07 -2.79 -16.95
CA PRO A 455 -2.06 -2.36 -17.92
C PRO A 455 -2.90 -3.53 -18.45
N PRO A 456 -4.09 -3.24 -19.02
CA PRO A 456 -4.83 -4.25 -19.78
C PRO A 456 -4.00 -4.70 -20.99
N ALA A 457 -4.21 -5.94 -21.41
CA ALA A 457 -3.64 -6.43 -22.66
C ALA A 457 -4.40 -5.88 -23.87
N CYS A 458 -3.73 -5.83 -25.03
CA CYS A 458 -4.43 -5.53 -26.27
C CYS A 458 -5.43 -6.64 -26.62
N PRO A 459 -6.53 -6.32 -27.35
CA PRO A 459 -7.57 -7.28 -27.67
C PRO A 459 -7.01 -8.45 -28.45
N GLN A 460 -7.32 -9.66 -28.00
CA GLN A 460 -6.81 -10.90 -28.55
C GLN A 460 -7.79 -12.04 -28.23
N PHE A 461 -7.90 -13.00 -29.14
CA PHE A 461 -8.84 -14.12 -28.98
C PHE A 461 -8.26 -15.39 -29.58
N ILE A 462 -8.31 -16.47 -28.80
CA ILE A 462 -8.07 -17.85 -29.25
C ILE A 462 -9.19 -18.72 -28.72
N LYS A 463 -9.83 -19.52 -29.59
CA LYS A 463 -10.97 -20.38 -29.20
C LYS A 463 -10.60 -21.45 -28.16
N GLN A 464 -9.40 -21.99 -28.25
CA GLN A 464 -8.85 -22.99 -27.33
C GLN A 464 -7.41 -22.59 -26.93
N PRO A 465 -7.25 -21.69 -25.94
CA PRO A 465 -5.92 -21.22 -25.58
C PRO A 465 -5.09 -22.38 -25.00
N PRO A 466 -3.85 -22.60 -25.47
CA PRO A 466 -2.95 -23.51 -24.79
C PRO A 466 -2.64 -22.98 -23.37
N ARG A 467 -2.24 -23.86 -22.45
CA ARG A 467 -2.11 -23.52 -21.03
C ARG A 467 -1.02 -22.47 -20.75
N PHE A 468 0.06 -22.46 -21.52
CA PHE A 468 1.07 -21.39 -21.45
C PHE A 468 0.54 -20.01 -21.92
N ALA A 469 -0.58 -19.99 -22.63
CA ALA A 469 -1.31 -18.80 -23.03
C ALA A 469 -2.50 -18.47 -22.09
N ILE A 470 -2.59 -19.09 -20.89
CA ILE A 470 -3.72 -18.94 -19.96
C ILE A 470 -4.06 -17.46 -19.66
N ASN A 471 -5.33 -17.16 -19.91
CA ASN A 471 -6.19 -16.10 -19.37
C ASN A 471 -5.61 -14.69 -19.28
N ILE A 472 -5.19 -14.17 -20.42
CA ILE A 472 -5.34 -12.75 -20.68
C ILE A 472 -6.85 -12.44 -20.81
N THR A 473 -7.54 -12.25 -19.69
CA THR A 473 -8.97 -11.91 -19.64
C THR A 473 -9.23 -10.42 -19.57
N ASP A 474 -8.26 -9.68 -19.04
CA ASP A 474 -8.30 -8.22 -18.94
C ASP A 474 -7.72 -7.62 -20.21
N THR A 475 -8.57 -7.54 -21.24
CA THR A 475 -8.24 -6.97 -22.55
C THR A 475 -9.02 -5.69 -22.79
N SER A 476 -8.36 -4.70 -23.36
CA SER A 476 -8.96 -3.43 -23.77
C SER A 476 -8.28 -2.93 -25.04
N GLU A 477 -9.00 -2.19 -25.88
CA GLU A 477 -8.35 -1.44 -26.98
C GLU A 477 -7.47 -0.30 -26.46
N ASP A 478 -7.82 0.26 -25.30
CA ASP A 478 -6.92 1.12 -24.54
C ASP A 478 -5.84 0.24 -23.90
N CYS A 479 -4.80 -0.08 -24.67
CA CYS A 479 -3.72 -0.99 -24.28
C CYS A 479 -2.30 -0.47 -24.54
N LEU A 480 -2.13 0.77 -25.05
CA LEU A 480 -0.84 1.34 -25.45
C LEU A 480 -0.06 1.88 -24.24
N TYR A 481 0.40 0.95 -23.42
CA TYR A 481 1.13 1.18 -22.17
C TYR A 481 2.51 0.52 -22.18
N LEU A 482 3.40 1.03 -21.33
CA LEU A 482 4.69 0.42 -21.01
C LEU A 482 4.86 0.26 -19.50
N ASN A 483 5.70 -0.70 -19.11
CA ASN A 483 6.14 -0.89 -17.73
C ASN A 483 7.65 -0.61 -17.65
N ILE A 484 8.11 -0.05 -16.53
CA ILE A 484 9.51 0.30 -16.28
C ILE A 484 9.93 -0.25 -14.91
N TRP A 485 11.03 -0.99 -14.88
CA TRP A 485 11.73 -1.36 -13.66
C TRP A 485 13.09 -0.65 -13.64
N THR A 486 13.42 -0.01 -12.54
CA THR A 486 14.69 0.72 -12.38
C THR A 486 15.32 0.47 -11.00
N PRO A 487 16.66 0.35 -10.90
CA PRO A 487 17.32 0.26 -9.60
C PRO A 487 16.99 1.46 -8.72
N SER A 488 16.82 1.26 -7.41
CA SER A 488 16.47 2.35 -6.48
C SER A 488 17.53 3.47 -6.41
N ASP A 489 18.79 3.15 -6.76
CA ASP A 489 19.92 4.06 -6.79
C ASP A 489 20.14 4.73 -8.17
N ALA A 490 19.26 4.46 -9.14
CA ALA A 490 19.32 5.05 -10.47
C ALA A 490 18.97 6.55 -10.42
N GLY A 491 19.75 7.36 -11.13
CA GLY A 491 19.54 8.80 -11.16
C GLY A 491 20.59 9.53 -12.00
N PRO A 492 20.60 10.87 -11.99
CA PRO A 492 21.47 11.66 -12.86
C PRO A 492 22.97 11.36 -12.70
N ALA A 493 23.41 10.99 -11.49
CA ALA A 493 24.80 10.63 -11.19
C ALA A 493 25.14 9.16 -11.50
N ASN A 494 24.13 8.30 -11.69
CA ASN A 494 24.26 6.86 -11.82
C ASN A 494 23.28 6.37 -12.90
N LYS A 495 23.53 6.80 -14.15
CA LYS A 495 22.67 6.44 -15.27
C LYS A 495 22.83 4.97 -15.63
N LYS A 496 21.73 4.26 -15.77
CA LYS A 496 21.69 2.82 -16.07
C LYS A 496 21.43 2.58 -17.56
N ALA A 497 21.99 1.52 -18.11
CA ALA A 497 21.66 1.08 -19.47
C ALA A 497 20.22 0.56 -19.53
N VAL A 498 19.58 0.66 -20.68
CA VAL A 498 18.14 0.40 -20.84
C VAL A 498 17.93 -0.77 -21.81
N LEU A 499 17.22 -1.80 -21.34
CA LEU A 499 16.70 -2.88 -22.15
C LEU A 499 15.24 -2.58 -22.51
N PHE A 500 14.95 -2.40 -23.80
CA PHE A 500 13.59 -2.20 -24.33
C PHE A 500 13.08 -3.51 -24.94
N TRP A 501 12.14 -4.16 -24.27
CA TRP A 501 11.62 -5.48 -24.62
C TRP A 501 10.31 -5.41 -25.41
N ILE A 502 10.30 -6.11 -26.54
CA ILE A 502 9.15 -6.33 -27.42
C ILE A 502 8.76 -7.80 -27.31
N HIS A 503 7.55 -8.07 -26.84
CA HIS A 503 7.07 -9.43 -26.65
C HIS A 503 6.78 -10.16 -27.99
N GLY A 504 6.76 -11.49 -27.92
CA GLY A 504 6.41 -12.37 -29.03
C GLY A 504 4.90 -12.54 -29.21
N GLY A 505 4.46 -13.74 -29.60
CA GLY A 505 3.03 -14.08 -29.71
C GLY A 505 2.44 -14.05 -31.12
N GLY A 506 3.28 -14.20 -32.15
CA GLY A 506 2.85 -14.38 -33.55
C GLY A 506 2.09 -13.20 -34.16
N PHE A 507 2.24 -11.99 -33.57
CA PHE A 507 1.51 -10.76 -33.85
C PHE A 507 0.02 -10.81 -33.49
N ARG A 508 -0.46 -11.85 -32.80
CA ARG A 508 -1.90 -12.06 -32.56
C ARG A 508 -2.27 -12.16 -31.09
N ILE A 509 -1.37 -12.65 -30.25
CA ILE A 509 -1.56 -12.78 -28.82
C ILE A 509 -0.36 -12.21 -28.06
N GLU A 510 -0.43 -12.33 -26.73
CA GLU A 510 0.58 -11.97 -25.74
C GLU A 510 0.42 -10.56 -25.16
N SER A 511 1.07 -10.30 -24.02
CA SER A 511 1.04 -8.99 -23.36
C SER A 511 2.08 -8.89 -22.24
N ILE A 512 2.59 -7.67 -22.03
CA ILE A 512 3.49 -7.32 -20.94
C ILE A 512 2.89 -7.48 -19.54
N ARG A 513 1.57 -7.69 -19.42
CA ARG A 513 0.90 -7.91 -18.13
C ARG A 513 1.23 -9.26 -17.49
N LYS A 514 1.77 -10.21 -18.26
CA LYS A 514 2.13 -11.53 -17.72
C LYS A 514 3.27 -11.41 -16.72
N GLU A 515 3.17 -12.17 -15.63
CA GLU A 515 4.21 -12.27 -14.60
C GLU A 515 5.57 -12.68 -15.18
N LEU A 516 5.56 -13.44 -16.28
CA LEU A 516 6.76 -13.83 -17.04
C LEU A 516 7.69 -12.64 -17.34
N TYR A 517 7.12 -11.47 -17.70
CA TYR A 517 7.88 -10.30 -18.15
C TYR A 517 8.21 -9.31 -17.04
N THR A 518 8.11 -9.71 -15.78
CA THR A 518 8.54 -8.81 -14.70
C THR A 518 10.04 -8.53 -14.76
N GLY A 519 10.42 -7.26 -14.82
CA GLY A 519 11.82 -6.83 -14.89
C GLY A 519 12.58 -6.96 -13.57
N THR A 520 11.93 -7.32 -12.46
CA THR A 520 12.51 -7.28 -11.10
C THR A 520 13.85 -8.02 -10.98
N ALA A 521 13.97 -9.23 -11.55
CA ALA A 521 15.20 -10.01 -11.47
C ALA A 521 16.34 -9.45 -12.34
N LEU A 522 16.03 -9.05 -13.57
CA LEU A 522 16.98 -8.38 -14.48
C LEU A 522 17.50 -7.07 -13.88
N VAL A 523 16.65 -6.29 -13.24
CA VAL A 523 17.06 -5.04 -12.59
C VAL A 523 17.86 -5.29 -11.32
N SER A 524 17.36 -6.16 -10.43
CA SER A 524 18.04 -6.47 -9.17
C SER A 524 19.44 -7.02 -9.42
N GLN A 525 19.59 -8.07 -10.23
CA GLN A 525 20.88 -8.70 -10.46
C GLN A 525 21.72 -7.96 -11.52
N GLY A 526 21.10 -7.62 -12.65
CA GLY A 526 21.79 -7.09 -13.83
C GLY A 526 22.23 -5.63 -13.71
N ASP A 527 21.62 -4.86 -12.80
CA ASP A 527 21.85 -3.43 -12.60
C ASP A 527 21.62 -2.61 -13.89
N ILE A 528 20.47 -2.85 -14.52
CA ILE A 528 19.99 -2.16 -15.73
C ILE A 528 18.55 -1.68 -15.52
N ILE A 529 18.03 -0.85 -16.43
CA ILE A 529 16.61 -0.53 -16.52
C ILE A 529 15.96 -1.46 -17.53
N VAL A 530 14.80 -2.01 -17.19
CA VAL A 530 13.99 -2.84 -18.10
C VAL A 530 12.72 -2.09 -18.43
N VAL A 531 12.40 -1.99 -19.71
CA VAL A 531 11.15 -1.45 -20.23
C VAL A 531 10.47 -2.50 -21.07
N THR A 532 9.20 -2.80 -20.82
CA THR A 532 8.39 -3.69 -21.66
C THR A 532 7.25 -2.90 -22.30
N VAL A 533 6.99 -3.10 -23.59
CA VAL A 533 5.97 -2.36 -24.34
C VAL A 533 4.83 -3.26 -24.83
N ASN A 534 3.57 -2.85 -24.62
CA ASN A 534 2.41 -3.43 -25.31
C ASN A 534 2.28 -2.77 -26.69
N TYR A 535 1.80 -3.51 -27.69
CA TYR A 535 1.49 -2.98 -29.01
C TYR A 535 0.25 -3.67 -29.58
N ARG A 536 -0.48 -3.03 -30.51
CA ARG A 536 -1.69 -3.63 -31.09
C ARG A 536 -1.37 -4.91 -31.88
N LEU A 537 -2.24 -5.90 -31.72
CA LEU A 537 -2.12 -7.23 -32.29
C LEU A 537 -3.23 -7.49 -33.33
N GLY A 538 -3.09 -8.57 -34.08
CA GLY A 538 -4.07 -9.10 -35.03
C GLY A 538 -4.55 -8.05 -36.03
N LEU A 539 -5.85 -8.06 -36.29
CA LEU A 539 -6.49 -7.08 -37.16
C LEU A 539 -6.30 -5.63 -36.66
N PHE A 540 -6.27 -5.39 -35.35
CA PHE A 540 -6.12 -4.03 -34.82
C PHE A 540 -4.73 -3.45 -35.14
N GLY A 541 -3.69 -4.28 -35.08
CA GLY A 541 -2.31 -3.91 -35.37
C GLY A 541 -1.95 -3.91 -36.86
N PHE A 542 -2.55 -4.79 -37.67
CA PHE A 542 -1.97 -5.13 -38.98
C PHE A 542 -2.97 -5.23 -40.15
N LEU A 543 -4.30 -5.14 -39.92
CA LEU A 543 -5.27 -5.04 -41.02
C LEU A 543 -5.01 -3.76 -41.83
N THR A 544 -5.09 -3.82 -43.16
CA THR A 544 -4.97 -2.60 -43.97
C THR A 544 -5.96 -2.56 -45.11
N THR A 545 -6.48 -1.36 -45.39
CA THR A 545 -7.26 -1.06 -46.60
C THR A 545 -6.40 -0.58 -47.76
N GLY A 546 -5.09 -0.39 -47.55
CA GLY A 546 -4.22 0.29 -48.51
C GLY A 546 -4.42 1.80 -48.59
N THR A 547 -5.20 2.38 -47.67
CA THR A 547 -5.46 3.83 -47.57
C THR A 547 -5.10 4.36 -46.18
N GLU A 548 -5.16 5.68 -46.00
CA GLU A 548 -4.93 6.33 -44.71
C GLU A 548 -6.06 6.05 -43.68
N ASP A 549 -7.20 5.51 -44.11
CA ASP A 549 -8.29 5.13 -43.21
C ASP A 549 -7.90 3.96 -42.30
N ALA A 550 -7.10 3.02 -42.81
CA ALA A 550 -6.50 1.92 -42.07
C ALA A 550 -5.09 1.59 -42.62
N PRO A 551 -4.07 2.40 -42.31
CA PRO A 551 -2.71 2.19 -42.79
C PRO A 551 -2.11 0.91 -42.22
N ALA A 552 -1.23 0.24 -42.97
CA ALA A 552 -0.55 -0.96 -42.50
C ALA A 552 0.33 -0.71 -41.25
N ASN A 553 0.79 -1.80 -40.62
CA ASN A 553 1.86 -1.79 -39.62
C ASN A 553 1.62 -0.98 -38.33
N ARG A 554 0.38 -0.68 -37.95
CA ARG A 554 0.06 0.08 -36.73
C ARG A 554 0.70 -0.50 -35.47
N GLY A 555 0.75 -1.83 -35.34
CA GLY A 555 1.48 -2.50 -34.25
C GLY A 555 2.99 -2.18 -34.24
N LEU A 556 3.63 -2.00 -35.41
CA LEU A 556 5.02 -1.53 -35.47
C LEU A 556 5.15 -0.04 -35.17
N TYR A 557 4.20 0.79 -35.62
CA TYR A 557 4.17 2.20 -35.22
C TYR A 557 3.97 2.36 -33.70
N ASP A 558 3.19 1.48 -33.08
CA ASP A 558 3.00 1.43 -31.63
C ASP A 558 4.32 1.15 -30.91
N ILE A 559 5.09 0.16 -31.36
CA ILE A 559 6.43 -0.15 -30.83
C ILE A 559 7.36 1.05 -31.02
N LEU A 560 7.36 1.66 -32.21
CA LEU A 560 8.18 2.83 -32.53
C LEU A 560 7.84 4.03 -31.65
N GLU A 561 6.55 4.29 -31.41
CA GLU A 561 6.11 5.39 -30.54
C GLU A 561 6.50 5.13 -29.08
N GLY A 562 6.40 3.88 -28.60
CA GLY A 562 6.92 3.47 -27.30
C GLY A 562 8.44 3.69 -27.19
N LEU A 563 9.20 3.33 -28.22
CA LEU A 563 10.64 3.54 -28.27
C LEU A 563 11.01 5.04 -28.28
N LYS A 564 10.28 5.86 -29.04
CA LYS A 564 10.42 7.34 -29.02
C LYS A 564 10.12 7.91 -27.65
N TRP A 565 9.08 7.41 -26.99
CA TRP A 565 8.71 7.80 -25.62
C TRP A 565 9.87 7.49 -24.66
N VAL A 566 10.43 6.29 -24.71
CA VAL A 566 11.54 5.85 -23.87
C VAL A 566 12.77 6.71 -24.12
N ASN A 567 13.17 6.88 -25.38
CA ASN A 567 14.30 7.72 -25.76
C ASN A 567 14.17 9.16 -25.21
N LYS A 568 12.95 9.71 -25.19
CA LYS A 568 12.70 11.08 -24.71
C LYS A 568 12.60 11.20 -23.18
N LYS A 569 12.15 10.16 -22.47
CA LYS A 569 11.70 10.28 -21.06
C LYS A 569 12.44 9.37 -20.07
N ILE A 570 13.18 8.36 -20.52
CA ILE A 570 13.79 7.37 -19.62
C ILE A 570 14.87 7.95 -18.69
N GLU A 571 15.46 9.09 -19.04
CA GLU A 571 16.39 9.81 -18.18
C GLU A 571 15.77 10.21 -16.83
N ALA A 572 14.46 10.51 -16.81
CA ALA A 572 13.75 10.82 -15.58
C ALA A 572 13.71 9.63 -14.60
N PHE A 573 13.83 8.40 -15.12
CA PHE A 573 13.89 7.15 -14.35
C PHE A 573 15.33 6.69 -14.08
N GLY A 574 16.33 7.55 -14.36
CA GLY A 574 17.75 7.22 -14.21
C GLY A 574 18.35 6.46 -15.40
N GLY A 575 17.66 6.41 -16.54
CA GLY A 575 18.14 5.73 -17.74
C GLY A 575 19.11 6.56 -18.58
N ASP A 576 19.98 5.87 -19.30
CA ASP A 576 20.89 6.45 -20.27
C ASP A 576 20.31 6.34 -21.68
N THR A 577 19.93 7.47 -22.27
CA THR A 577 19.36 7.54 -23.62
C THR A 577 20.34 7.13 -24.71
N GLN A 578 21.65 7.10 -24.42
CA GLN A 578 22.70 6.64 -25.32
C GLN A 578 23.04 5.16 -25.14
N ARG A 579 22.39 4.44 -24.22
CA ARG A 579 22.59 3.00 -24.01
C ARG A 579 21.26 2.25 -23.98
N ILE A 580 20.42 2.52 -24.97
CA ILE A 580 19.18 1.78 -25.21
C ILE A 580 19.49 0.58 -26.11
N THR A 581 19.15 -0.61 -25.64
CA THR A 581 19.21 -1.88 -26.38
C THR A 581 17.79 -2.32 -26.66
N ILE A 582 17.41 -2.46 -27.93
CA ILE A 582 16.12 -3.03 -28.29
C ILE A 582 16.23 -4.55 -28.35
N SER A 583 15.24 -5.23 -27.78
CA SER A 583 15.23 -6.67 -27.56
C SER A 583 13.86 -7.23 -27.85
N GLY A 584 13.81 -8.49 -28.26
CA GLY A 584 12.55 -9.21 -28.34
C GLY A 584 12.76 -10.67 -28.66
N GLU A 585 11.67 -11.43 -28.54
CA GLU A 585 11.62 -12.84 -28.87
C GLU A 585 10.59 -13.11 -29.97
N SER A 586 10.86 -14.10 -30.84
CA SER A 586 9.97 -14.51 -31.93
C SER A 586 9.62 -13.31 -32.82
N VAL A 587 8.34 -13.02 -33.02
CA VAL A 587 7.88 -11.82 -33.74
C VAL A 587 8.34 -10.50 -33.10
N GLY A 588 8.65 -10.47 -31.80
CA GLY A 588 9.31 -9.34 -31.14
C GLY A 588 10.73 -9.15 -31.65
N ALA A 589 11.51 -10.23 -31.83
CA ALA A 589 12.82 -10.18 -32.48
C ALA A 589 12.70 -9.79 -33.97
N ILE A 590 11.67 -10.26 -34.66
CA ILE A 590 11.38 -9.81 -36.04
C ILE A 590 11.11 -8.30 -36.06
N SER A 591 10.32 -7.78 -35.12
CA SER A 591 10.07 -6.34 -34.94
C SER A 591 11.35 -5.56 -34.67
N VAL A 592 12.27 -6.07 -33.83
CA VAL A 592 13.62 -5.50 -33.67
C VAL A 592 14.32 -5.37 -35.02
N GLY A 593 14.32 -6.44 -35.82
CA GLY A 593 14.87 -6.44 -37.17
C GLY A 593 14.20 -5.40 -38.09
N PHE A 594 12.89 -5.26 -38.04
CA PHE A 594 12.15 -4.24 -38.80
C PHE A 594 12.54 -2.81 -38.40
N LEU A 595 12.79 -2.55 -37.12
CA LEU A 595 13.32 -1.26 -36.66
C LEU A 595 14.75 -0.98 -37.15
N THR A 596 15.52 -1.99 -37.55
CA THR A 596 16.84 -1.78 -38.21
C THR A 596 16.73 -1.37 -39.67
N ILE A 597 15.63 -1.75 -40.32
CA ILE A 597 15.31 -1.37 -41.71
C ILE A 597 14.61 0.00 -41.74
N SER A 598 13.87 0.35 -40.68
CA SER A 598 13.07 1.56 -40.64
C SER A 598 13.93 2.84 -40.54
N PRO A 599 13.75 3.81 -41.47
CA PRO A 599 14.42 5.11 -41.33
C PRO A 599 13.93 5.89 -40.11
N LEU A 600 12.70 5.63 -39.64
CA LEU A 600 12.08 6.35 -38.52
C LEU A 600 12.65 5.96 -37.16
N ALA A 601 13.37 4.84 -37.07
CA ALA A 601 13.96 4.33 -35.83
C ALA A 601 15.44 4.71 -35.67
N GLN A 602 16.04 5.40 -36.64
CA GLN A 602 17.44 5.79 -36.61
C GLN A 602 17.74 6.70 -35.41
N GLY A 603 18.82 6.39 -34.69
CA GLY A 603 19.27 7.15 -33.52
C GLY A 603 18.51 6.88 -32.22
N LEU A 604 17.51 5.98 -32.21
CA LEU A 604 16.73 5.69 -31.00
C LEU A 604 17.32 4.58 -30.12
N TYR A 605 18.21 3.76 -30.66
CA TYR A 605 18.85 2.62 -29.99
C TYR A 605 20.31 2.47 -30.42
N THR A 606 21.05 1.67 -29.66
CA THR A 606 22.50 1.47 -29.85
C THR A 606 22.90 0.02 -30.05
N ARG A 607 22.07 -0.94 -29.63
CA ARG A 607 22.35 -2.38 -29.71
C ARG A 607 21.07 -3.19 -29.92
N LEU A 608 21.24 -4.44 -30.33
CA LEU A 608 20.16 -5.35 -30.70
C LEU A 608 20.29 -6.67 -29.92
N ILE A 609 19.19 -7.12 -29.31
CA ILE A 609 19.04 -8.50 -28.85
C ILE A 609 17.90 -9.14 -29.65
N MET A 610 18.16 -10.28 -30.28
CA MET A 610 17.17 -10.96 -31.12
C MET A 610 17.11 -12.43 -30.73
N GLU A 611 16.06 -12.80 -30.01
CA GLU A 611 15.83 -14.16 -29.53
C GLU A 611 14.88 -14.87 -30.51
N SER A 612 15.38 -15.89 -31.19
CA SER A 612 14.57 -16.79 -32.01
C SER A 612 13.72 -16.10 -33.10
N GLY A 613 14.26 -15.08 -33.78
CA GLY A 613 13.55 -14.38 -34.86
C GLY A 613 14.42 -13.46 -35.74
N SER A 614 13.95 -13.20 -36.97
CA SER A 614 14.68 -12.42 -37.99
C SER A 614 13.73 -11.72 -38.96
N PRO A 615 14.05 -10.50 -39.44
CA PRO A 615 13.26 -9.81 -40.45
C PRO A 615 13.31 -10.50 -41.82
N LEU A 616 14.22 -11.45 -42.02
CA LEU A 616 14.36 -12.23 -43.27
C LEU A 616 13.32 -13.34 -43.44
N ARG A 617 12.42 -13.53 -42.47
CA ARG A 617 11.31 -14.47 -42.61
C ARG A 617 10.49 -14.11 -43.85
N ASN A 618 10.28 -15.09 -44.75
CA ASN A 618 9.61 -14.82 -46.02
C ASN A 618 8.23 -14.19 -45.81
N THR A 619 8.06 -12.98 -46.35
CA THR A 619 6.83 -12.19 -46.34
C THR A 619 5.89 -12.58 -47.49
N ASN A 620 6.27 -13.58 -48.32
CA ASN A 620 5.60 -13.96 -49.56
C ASN A 620 5.43 -12.78 -50.55
N GLY A 621 6.31 -11.78 -50.46
CA GLY A 621 6.19 -10.56 -51.26
C GLY A 621 4.90 -9.77 -50.98
N GLN A 622 4.33 -9.90 -49.78
CA GLN A 622 3.13 -9.16 -49.37
C GLN A 622 3.42 -7.65 -49.28
N THR A 623 3.17 -6.97 -50.40
CA THR A 623 2.94 -5.52 -50.45
C THR A 623 1.59 -5.17 -49.84
N THR A 624 1.35 -3.89 -49.58
CA THR A 624 0.09 -3.35 -49.06
C THR A 624 -1.13 -3.93 -49.79
N ASN A 625 -1.81 -4.92 -49.19
CA ASN A 625 -2.87 -5.70 -49.84
C ASN A 625 -4.16 -5.75 -48.99
N PRO A 626 -5.28 -5.19 -49.49
CA PRO A 626 -6.54 -5.15 -48.76
C PRO A 626 -7.39 -6.43 -48.83
N ILE A 627 -6.92 -7.52 -49.46
CA ILE A 627 -7.71 -8.76 -49.62
C ILE A 627 -8.20 -9.31 -48.27
N ASN A 628 -7.34 -9.33 -47.25
CA ASN A 628 -7.76 -9.82 -45.94
C ASN A 628 -8.69 -8.84 -45.22
N ALA A 629 -8.55 -7.54 -45.46
CA ALA A 629 -9.49 -6.55 -44.96
C ALA A 629 -10.87 -6.71 -45.60
N GLN A 630 -10.94 -7.01 -46.91
CA GLN A 630 -12.18 -7.33 -47.61
C GLN A 630 -12.87 -8.54 -46.96
N LYS A 631 -12.13 -9.63 -46.73
CA LYS A 631 -12.70 -10.85 -46.11
C LYS A 631 -13.23 -10.61 -44.70
N ILE A 632 -12.52 -9.83 -43.88
CA ILE A 632 -13.01 -9.45 -42.55
C ILE A 632 -14.28 -8.61 -42.69
N ALA A 633 -14.28 -7.60 -43.56
CA ALA A 633 -15.43 -6.73 -43.75
C ALA A 633 -16.66 -7.48 -44.28
N GLU A 634 -16.48 -8.47 -45.17
CA GLU A 634 -17.56 -9.37 -45.62
C GLU A 634 -18.09 -10.25 -44.48
N ALA A 635 -17.20 -10.82 -43.65
CA ALA A 635 -17.58 -11.68 -42.54
C ALA A 635 -18.40 -10.96 -41.45
N VAL A 636 -18.27 -9.64 -41.35
CA VAL A 636 -19.01 -8.78 -40.40
C VAL A 636 -20.02 -7.87 -41.10
N GLU A 637 -20.37 -8.16 -42.35
CA GLU A 637 -21.41 -7.47 -43.13
C GLU A 637 -21.15 -5.96 -43.37
N CYS A 638 -19.89 -5.51 -43.24
CA CYS A 638 -19.47 -4.15 -43.60
C CYS A 638 -19.09 -3.98 -45.07
N ALA A 639 -18.84 -5.08 -45.80
CA ALA A 639 -18.54 -5.08 -47.23
C ALA A 639 -19.21 -6.27 -47.92
N ASN A 640 -19.32 -6.20 -49.25
CA ASN A 640 -19.75 -7.31 -50.10
C ASN A 640 -19.16 -7.14 -51.51
N GLU A 641 -19.53 -8.01 -52.45
CA GLU A 641 -19.01 -7.99 -53.83
C GLU A 641 -19.27 -6.65 -54.56
N THR A 642 -20.38 -5.95 -54.25
CA THR A 642 -20.75 -4.67 -54.89
C THR A 642 -20.34 -3.44 -54.07
N TYR A 643 -19.93 -3.65 -52.82
CA TYR A 643 -19.48 -2.61 -51.88
C TYR A 643 -18.13 -3.01 -51.28
N ALA A 644 -17.08 -2.97 -52.12
CA ALA A 644 -15.76 -3.47 -51.79
C ALA A 644 -14.87 -2.42 -51.09
N VAL A 645 -13.95 -2.87 -50.23
CA VAL A 645 -12.93 -2.06 -49.53
C VAL A 645 -12.11 -1.21 -50.49
N SER A 646 -11.80 -1.71 -51.69
CA SER A 646 -11.02 -0.97 -52.68
C SER A 646 -11.78 0.23 -53.28
N GLN A 647 -13.11 0.24 -53.19
CA GLN A 647 -13.98 1.29 -53.75
C GLN A 647 -14.50 2.23 -52.66
N HIS A 648 -14.80 1.69 -51.48
CA HIS A 648 -15.39 2.41 -50.34
C HIS A 648 -14.58 2.21 -49.04
N PRO A 649 -13.25 2.48 -49.04
CA PRO A 649 -12.39 2.16 -47.89
C PRO A 649 -12.81 2.92 -46.63
N LYS A 650 -13.20 4.19 -46.77
CA LYS A 650 -13.58 5.04 -45.65
C LYS A 650 -14.85 4.55 -44.97
N GLU A 651 -15.91 4.31 -45.75
CA GLU A 651 -17.20 3.87 -45.24
C GLU A 651 -17.11 2.46 -44.63
N VAL A 652 -16.34 1.57 -45.25
CA VAL A 652 -16.09 0.23 -44.67
C VAL A 652 -15.34 0.36 -43.34
N VAL A 653 -14.31 1.19 -43.25
CA VAL A 653 -13.59 1.41 -41.99
C VAL A 653 -14.48 2.06 -40.93
N GLU A 654 -15.34 3.01 -41.30
CA GLU A 654 -16.34 3.60 -40.40
C GLU A 654 -17.30 2.53 -39.86
N CYS A 655 -17.75 1.59 -40.70
CA CYS A 655 -18.53 0.43 -40.27
C CYS A 655 -17.74 -0.46 -39.27
N LEU A 656 -16.49 -0.82 -39.60
CA LEU A 656 -15.63 -1.63 -38.72
C LEU A 656 -15.33 -0.94 -37.38
N ARG A 657 -15.27 0.39 -37.34
CA ARG A 657 -15.13 1.17 -36.10
C ARG A 657 -16.37 1.10 -35.21
N GLY A 658 -17.55 0.90 -35.79
CA GLY A 658 -18.82 0.79 -35.05
C GLY A 658 -19.07 -0.58 -34.41
N LEU A 659 -18.28 -1.60 -34.75
CA LEU A 659 -18.45 -2.97 -34.25
C LEU A 659 -17.74 -3.20 -32.90
N ASP A 660 -18.20 -4.19 -32.15
CA ASP A 660 -17.50 -4.64 -30.94
C ASP A 660 -16.18 -5.34 -31.30
N ALA A 661 -15.17 -5.13 -30.46
CA ALA A 661 -13.85 -5.70 -30.70
C ALA A 661 -13.86 -7.24 -30.74
N GLU A 662 -14.72 -7.86 -29.94
CA GLU A 662 -14.86 -9.32 -29.89
C GLU A 662 -15.39 -9.91 -31.20
N ASP A 663 -16.35 -9.24 -31.86
CA ASP A 663 -16.90 -9.71 -33.13
C ASP A 663 -15.85 -9.69 -34.24
N LEU A 664 -15.03 -8.64 -34.29
CA LEU A 664 -13.90 -8.55 -35.21
C LEU A 664 -12.87 -9.65 -34.94
N LEU A 665 -12.53 -9.90 -33.67
CA LEU A 665 -11.59 -10.96 -33.29
C LEU A 665 -12.09 -12.36 -33.65
N ARG A 666 -13.40 -12.61 -33.51
CA ARG A 666 -14.02 -13.86 -33.95
C ARG A 666 -13.99 -14.02 -35.47
N ALA A 667 -14.18 -12.93 -36.23
CA ALA A 667 -14.03 -12.94 -37.68
C ALA A 667 -12.57 -13.25 -38.09
N GLU A 668 -11.58 -12.67 -37.40
CA GLU A 668 -10.16 -13.00 -37.62
C GLU A 668 -9.85 -14.47 -37.33
N GLU A 669 -10.38 -15.03 -36.25
CA GLU A 669 -10.20 -16.46 -35.92
C GLU A 669 -10.77 -17.38 -37.01
N GLN A 670 -11.91 -17.03 -37.60
CA GLN A 670 -12.48 -17.78 -38.71
C GLN A 670 -11.63 -17.69 -39.99
N LEU A 671 -10.98 -16.55 -40.23
CA LEU A 671 -10.13 -16.33 -41.39
C LEU A 671 -8.79 -17.08 -41.28
N PHE A 672 -8.23 -17.21 -40.06
CA PHE A 672 -6.94 -17.85 -39.81
C PHE A 672 -7.01 -19.07 -38.86
N PRO A 673 -7.71 -20.16 -39.23
CA PRO A 673 -7.99 -21.26 -38.31
C PRO A 673 -6.83 -22.24 -38.08
N LYS A 674 -5.73 -22.15 -38.84
CA LYS A 674 -4.69 -23.21 -38.90
C LYS A 674 -3.62 -23.11 -37.83
N ILE A 675 -3.06 -21.92 -37.61
CA ILE A 675 -2.07 -21.68 -36.55
C ILE A 675 -2.68 -20.61 -35.65
N PRO A 676 -3.15 -20.97 -34.45
CA PRO A 676 -3.95 -20.07 -33.60
C PRO A 676 -3.26 -18.74 -33.26
N ILE A 677 -1.92 -18.72 -33.28
CA ILE A 677 -1.12 -17.55 -32.89
C ILE A 677 -0.67 -16.68 -34.07
N VAL A 678 -0.92 -17.08 -35.32
CA VAL A 678 -0.50 -16.30 -36.51
C VAL A 678 -1.74 -15.79 -37.24
N GLY A 679 -1.80 -14.48 -37.47
CA GLY A 679 -2.90 -13.83 -38.19
C GLY A 679 -2.37 -12.85 -39.24
N PHE A 680 -2.81 -11.60 -39.15
CA PHE A 680 -2.24 -10.51 -39.95
C PHE A 680 -0.75 -10.31 -39.63
N ILE A 681 0.06 -10.18 -40.68
CA ILE A 681 1.51 -9.95 -40.58
C ILE A 681 1.88 -8.54 -41.07
N PRO A 682 3.05 -8.00 -40.67
CA PRO A 682 3.56 -6.74 -41.20
C PRO A 682 3.72 -6.76 -42.71
N GLN A 683 3.51 -5.61 -43.34
CA GLN A 683 3.61 -5.38 -44.78
C GLN A 683 4.68 -4.33 -45.06
N PHE A 684 5.18 -4.25 -46.27
CA PHE A 684 6.17 -3.24 -46.68
C PHE A 684 5.63 -2.35 -47.80
N GLY A 685 6.29 -1.21 -48.00
CA GLY A 685 5.89 -0.15 -48.93
C GLY A 685 5.36 1.12 -48.24
N ASP A 686 5.50 1.25 -46.92
CA ASP A 686 5.15 2.46 -46.16
C ASP A 686 6.38 3.18 -45.60
N GLU A 687 6.18 4.31 -44.92
CA GLU A 687 7.30 5.10 -44.37
C GLU A 687 8.09 4.38 -43.26
N LEU A 688 7.48 3.41 -42.57
CA LEU A 688 8.13 2.63 -41.52
C LEU A 688 8.94 1.48 -42.14
N LEU A 689 8.38 0.74 -43.09
CA LEU A 689 9.03 -0.34 -43.83
C LEU A 689 8.97 -0.05 -45.34
N PRO A 690 9.88 0.77 -45.88
CA PRO A 690 9.80 1.21 -47.27
C PRO A 690 10.10 0.11 -48.28
N ASN A 691 10.99 -0.82 -47.93
CA ASN A 691 11.46 -1.89 -48.81
C ASN A 691 11.10 -3.26 -48.23
N ASP A 692 11.01 -4.24 -49.12
CA ASP A 692 10.97 -5.65 -48.71
C ASP A 692 12.17 -5.97 -47.80
N PRO A 693 11.96 -6.65 -46.65
CA PRO A 693 13.03 -6.92 -45.69
C PRO A 693 14.23 -7.71 -46.25
N GLN A 694 14.03 -8.66 -47.17
CA GLN A 694 15.14 -9.41 -47.76
C GLN A 694 15.98 -8.48 -48.63
N THR A 695 15.31 -7.68 -49.47
CA THR A 695 15.98 -6.66 -50.29
C THR A 695 16.70 -5.64 -49.40
N ALA A 696 16.06 -5.21 -48.31
CA ALA A 696 16.63 -4.22 -47.41
C ALA A 696 17.94 -4.71 -46.76
N VAL A 697 17.98 -5.96 -46.31
CA VAL A 697 19.13 -6.54 -45.61
C VAL A 697 20.28 -6.90 -46.56
N PHE A 698 19.99 -7.50 -47.72
CA PHE A 698 21.04 -7.99 -48.63
C PHE A 698 21.46 -7.00 -49.71
N HIS A 699 20.58 -6.11 -50.14
CA HIS A 699 20.81 -5.25 -51.31
C HIS A 699 20.81 -3.75 -50.99
N THR A 700 20.40 -3.35 -49.80
CA THR A 700 20.47 -1.96 -49.34
C THR A 700 21.27 -1.85 -48.04
N ASN A 701 21.58 -0.62 -47.62
CA ASN A 701 22.25 -0.40 -46.34
C ASN A 701 21.18 -0.24 -45.24
N PHE A 702 21.00 -1.27 -44.40
CA PHE A 702 20.16 -1.19 -43.21
C PHE A 702 21.01 -0.83 -41.97
N ASN A 703 20.39 -0.31 -40.92
CA ASN A 703 21.09 0.20 -39.75
C ASN A 703 21.34 -0.90 -38.71
N CYS A 704 22.21 -1.86 -39.02
CA CYS A 704 22.65 -2.82 -38.00
C CYS A 704 23.46 -2.11 -36.88
N LYS A 705 23.60 -2.81 -35.76
CA LYS A 705 24.40 -2.45 -34.59
C LYS A 705 25.03 -3.71 -34.01
N ASP A 706 25.76 -3.57 -32.90
CA ASP A 706 26.18 -4.72 -32.11
C ASP A 706 24.96 -5.60 -31.81
N LEU A 707 25.08 -6.88 -32.15
CA LEU A 707 23.99 -7.84 -32.17
C LEU A 707 24.31 -9.00 -31.24
N PHE A 708 23.38 -9.30 -30.35
CA PHE A 708 23.37 -10.53 -29.58
C PHE A 708 22.13 -11.33 -29.96
N PHE A 709 22.32 -12.48 -30.61
CA PHE A 709 21.22 -13.29 -31.11
C PHE A 709 21.36 -14.75 -30.71
N GLY A 710 20.27 -15.50 -30.81
CA GLY A 710 20.33 -16.94 -30.67
C GLY A 710 18.97 -17.59 -30.85
N PHE A 711 18.95 -18.91 -30.75
CA PHE A 711 17.78 -19.73 -30.95
C PHE A 711 17.90 -21.00 -30.09
N ASN A 712 16.77 -21.68 -29.96
CA ASN A 712 16.64 -22.88 -29.17
C ASN A 712 16.92 -24.12 -30.02
N LYS A 713 17.18 -25.26 -29.36
CA LYS A 713 17.54 -26.50 -30.05
C LYS A 713 16.41 -27.06 -30.91
N ASP A 714 15.18 -26.98 -30.40
CA ASP A 714 14.01 -27.65 -30.97
C ASP A 714 12.93 -26.62 -31.39
N GLU A 715 13.34 -25.52 -32.04
CA GLU A 715 12.51 -24.38 -32.50
C GLU A 715 11.14 -24.76 -33.11
N GLY A 716 11.13 -25.75 -34.01
CA GLY A 716 9.90 -26.12 -34.71
C GLY A 716 8.94 -26.97 -33.90
N SER A 717 9.31 -27.46 -32.71
CA SER A 717 8.52 -28.47 -31.98
C SER A 717 7.18 -27.90 -31.48
N LEU A 718 7.17 -26.70 -30.88
CA LEU A 718 5.95 -25.97 -30.53
C LEU A 718 5.10 -25.62 -31.76
N ARG A 719 5.75 -25.25 -32.88
CA ARG A 719 5.02 -24.98 -34.13
C ARG A 719 4.31 -26.23 -34.63
N LEU A 720 4.93 -27.40 -34.52
CA LEU A 720 4.35 -28.66 -34.95
C LEU A 720 3.08 -28.99 -34.15
N THR A 721 3.10 -28.82 -32.83
CA THR A 721 1.91 -29.04 -31.98
C THR A 721 0.80 -28.02 -32.27
N LEU A 722 1.15 -26.74 -32.43
CA LEU A 722 0.18 -25.65 -32.68
C LEU A 722 -0.45 -25.69 -34.07
N SER A 723 0.28 -26.20 -35.08
CA SER A 723 -0.23 -26.29 -36.46
C SER A 723 -1.09 -27.53 -36.71
N GLN A 724 -0.94 -28.58 -35.91
CA GLN A 724 -1.71 -29.81 -36.02
C GLN A 724 -2.16 -30.33 -34.63
N PRO A 725 -2.95 -29.55 -33.87
CA PRO A 725 -3.35 -29.89 -32.50
C PRO A 725 -4.25 -31.13 -32.43
N GLU A 726 -4.97 -31.45 -33.50
CA GLU A 726 -5.76 -32.68 -33.59
C GLU A 726 -4.87 -33.93 -33.59
N LEU A 727 -3.72 -33.86 -34.29
CA LEU A 727 -2.79 -34.95 -34.51
C LEU A 727 -1.80 -35.12 -33.34
N TYR A 728 -1.18 -34.03 -32.88
CA TYR A 728 -0.16 -34.08 -31.83
C TYR A 728 -0.70 -33.76 -30.43
N GLY A 729 -1.88 -33.15 -30.31
CA GLY A 729 -2.30 -32.50 -29.07
C GLY A 729 -1.64 -31.12 -28.92
N LEU A 730 -2.22 -30.24 -28.10
CA LEU A 730 -1.70 -28.88 -27.91
C LEU A 730 -0.33 -28.87 -27.22
N PHE A 731 -0.03 -29.91 -26.44
CA PHE A 731 1.23 -30.09 -25.71
C PHE A 731 2.06 -31.25 -26.24
N GLY A 732 1.67 -31.85 -27.36
CA GLY A 732 2.37 -33.00 -27.94
C GLY A 732 2.00 -34.34 -27.30
N GLU A 733 0.90 -34.40 -26.54
CA GLU A 733 0.46 -35.58 -25.78
C GLU A 733 -0.05 -36.75 -26.63
N LYS A 734 -0.47 -36.54 -27.88
CA LYS A 734 -1.10 -37.58 -28.73
C LYS A 734 -0.12 -38.43 -29.56
N ASN A 735 1.16 -38.08 -29.58
CA ASN A 735 2.28 -38.81 -30.21
C ASN A 735 1.90 -39.96 -31.19
N PRO A 736 1.41 -39.62 -32.41
CA PRO A 736 0.91 -40.62 -33.35
C PRO A 736 2.04 -41.30 -34.13
N PRO A 737 1.81 -42.51 -34.66
CA PRO A 737 2.75 -43.15 -35.57
C PRO A 737 2.85 -42.35 -36.88
N LEU A 738 4.07 -41.99 -37.25
CA LEU A 738 4.42 -41.29 -38.48
C LEU A 738 5.30 -42.17 -39.36
N ASN A 739 5.19 -41.98 -40.67
CA ASN A 739 6.11 -42.55 -41.64
C ASN A 739 6.90 -41.47 -42.38
N LYS A 740 8.06 -41.84 -42.93
CA LYS A 740 8.97 -40.92 -43.62
C LYS A 740 8.29 -40.22 -44.79
N THR A 741 7.45 -40.92 -45.56
CA THR A 741 6.70 -40.36 -46.68
C THR A 741 5.82 -39.19 -46.24
N PHE A 742 5.07 -39.35 -45.15
CA PHE A 742 4.26 -38.29 -44.55
C PHE A 742 5.11 -37.08 -44.16
N GLY A 743 6.25 -37.30 -43.48
CA GLY A 743 7.13 -36.20 -43.10
C GLY A 743 7.69 -35.43 -44.30
N ARG A 744 8.07 -36.15 -45.36
CA ARG A 744 8.54 -35.55 -46.62
C ARG A 744 7.45 -34.70 -47.27
N ASP A 745 6.23 -35.20 -47.36
CA ASP A 745 5.11 -34.50 -47.98
C ASP A 745 4.66 -33.28 -47.17
N GLU A 746 4.73 -33.37 -45.84
CA GLU A 746 4.46 -32.25 -44.94
C GLU A 746 5.46 -31.10 -45.17
N ILE A 747 6.76 -31.40 -45.20
CA ILE A 747 7.80 -30.38 -45.44
C ILE A 747 7.76 -29.84 -46.88
N ARG A 748 7.48 -30.69 -47.88
CA ARG A 748 7.30 -30.24 -49.26
C ARG A 748 6.13 -29.25 -49.36
N THR A 749 5.00 -29.58 -48.73
CA THR A 749 3.83 -28.70 -48.67
C THR A 749 4.15 -27.40 -47.94
N PHE A 750 4.94 -27.48 -46.88
CA PHE A 750 5.37 -26.31 -46.12
C PHE A 750 6.28 -25.37 -46.93
N LEU A 751 7.26 -25.93 -47.65
CA LEU A 751 8.14 -25.16 -48.55
C LEU A 751 7.37 -24.52 -49.70
N ASN A 752 6.50 -25.27 -50.38
CA ASN A 752 5.65 -24.73 -51.46
C ASN A 752 4.77 -23.56 -51.00
N LYS A 753 4.26 -23.61 -49.77
CA LYS A 753 3.46 -22.52 -49.19
C LYS A 753 4.31 -21.33 -48.76
N SER A 754 5.49 -21.60 -48.23
CA SER A 754 6.39 -20.57 -47.70
C SER A 754 7.22 -19.89 -48.77
N PHE A 755 7.39 -20.51 -49.95
CA PHE A 755 8.19 -20.02 -51.07
C PHE A 755 7.51 -20.32 -52.42
N PRO A 756 6.28 -19.85 -52.65
CA PRO A 756 5.47 -20.24 -53.82
C PRO A 756 6.07 -19.81 -55.17
N GLN A 757 6.95 -18.80 -55.17
CA GLN A 757 7.59 -18.24 -56.36
C GLN A 757 9.07 -18.60 -56.48
N SER A 758 9.59 -19.48 -55.61
CA SER A 758 11.02 -19.82 -55.64
C SER A 758 11.34 -20.72 -56.84
N PRO A 759 12.42 -20.44 -57.59
CA PRO A 759 12.88 -21.31 -58.67
C PRO A 759 13.67 -22.53 -58.17
N VAL A 760 13.89 -22.64 -56.85
CA VAL A 760 14.71 -23.70 -56.24
C VAL A 760 13.94 -25.01 -56.21
N ASP A 761 14.56 -26.08 -56.69
CA ASP A 761 14.06 -27.44 -56.51
C ASP A 761 14.28 -27.90 -55.06
N PHE A 762 13.18 -28.21 -54.37
CA PHE A 762 13.19 -28.62 -52.97
C PHE A 762 13.68 -30.06 -52.75
N GLU A 763 13.91 -30.87 -53.80
CA GLU A 763 14.32 -32.28 -53.63
C GLU A 763 15.62 -32.45 -52.82
N ALA A 764 16.61 -31.58 -53.03
CA ALA A 764 17.86 -31.62 -52.26
C ALA A 764 17.62 -31.31 -50.76
N ILE A 765 16.73 -30.37 -50.46
CA ILE A 765 16.33 -30.01 -49.10
C ILE A 765 15.58 -31.19 -48.47
N LEU A 766 14.61 -31.78 -49.18
CA LEU A 766 13.83 -32.92 -48.71
C LEU A 766 14.70 -34.17 -48.49
N GLN A 767 15.70 -34.40 -49.33
CA GLN A 767 16.66 -35.50 -49.17
C GLN A 767 17.59 -35.30 -47.96
N HIS A 768 17.94 -34.05 -47.63
CA HIS A 768 18.75 -33.73 -46.46
C HIS A 768 18.03 -34.06 -45.15
N TYR A 769 16.77 -33.64 -44.99
CA TYR A 769 15.99 -33.93 -43.77
C TYR A 769 15.41 -35.35 -43.74
N PHE A 770 15.08 -35.93 -44.90
CA PHE A 770 14.55 -37.29 -45.01
C PHE A 770 15.46 -38.15 -45.88
N PRO A 771 16.66 -38.52 -45.40
CA PRO A 771 17.63 -39.28 -46.16
C PRO A 771 17.17 -40.72 -46.39
N VAL A 772 17.77 -41.38 -47.38
CA VAL A 772 17.43 -42.77 -47.73
C VAL A 772 17.62 -43.73 -46.55
N CYS A 773 18.61 -43.48 -45.69
CA CYS A 773 18.90 -44.28 -44.50
C CYS A 773 17.89 -44.12 -43.36
N LEU A 774 17.01 -43.10 -43.40
CA LEU A 774 15.91 -42.97 -42.44
C LEU A 774 14.86 -44.06 -42.73
N ALA A 775 14.59 -44.90 -41.75
CA ALA A 775 13.63 -45.99 -41.88
C ALA A 775 12.19 -45.47 -42.07
N GLU A 776 11.41 -46.13 -42.91
CA GLU A 776 10.07 -45.65 -43.29
C GLU A 776 9.12 -45.53 -42.09
N ASN A 777 9.21 -46.45 -41.12
CA ASN A 777 8.32 -46.51 -39.95
C ASN A 777 8.96 -45.96 -38.67
N ASP A 778 10.09 -45.24 -38.76
CA ASP A 778 10.69 -44.59 -37.60
C ASP A 778 9.98 -43.27 -37.30
N SER A 779 8.90 -43.35 -36.53
CA SER A 779 8.07 -42.19 -36.21
C SER A 779 8.80 -41.14 -35.38
N VAL A 780 9.71 -41.55 -34.50
CA VAL A 780 10.46 -40.64 -33.62
C VAL A 780 11.44 -39.81 -34.45
N ALA A 781 12.26 -40.48 -35.27
CA ALA A 781 13.20 -39.78 -36.13
C ALA A 781 12.47 -38.96 -37.20
N THR A 782 11.37 -39.47 -37.77
CA THR A 782 10.54 -38.71 -38.72
C THR A 782 10.00 -37.42 -38.08
N ARG A 783 9.42 -37.50 -36.87
CA ARG A 783 8.93 -36.31 -36.16
C ARG A 783 10.05 -35.31 -35.91
N HIS A 784 11.19 -35.78 -35.43
CA HIS A 784 12.37 -34.93 -35.20
C HIS A 784 12.74 -34.18 -36.47
N GLN A 785 12.84 -34.87 -37.61
CA GLN A 785 13.16 -34.23 -38.89
C GLN A 785 12.11 -33.21 -39.34
N ILE A 786 10.81 -33.46 -39.11
CA ILE A 786 9.75 -32.51 -39.43
C ILE A 786 9.96 -31.19 -38.66
N TYR A 787 10.07 -31.26 -37.33
CA TYR A 787 10.17 -30.04 -36.54
C TYR A 787 11.56 -29.37 -36.67
N THR A 788 12.63 -30.14 -36.89
CA THR A 788 13.94 -29.57 -37.23
C THR A 788 13.88 -28.81 -38.55
N ALA A 789 13.30 -29.38 -39.60
CA ALA A 789 13.14 -28.69 -40.88
C ALA A 789 12.29 -27.43 -40.75
N GLN A 790 11.17 -27.50 -40.02
CA GLN A 790 10.33 -26.32 -39.76
C GLN A 790 11.10 -25.22 -39.02
N GLY A 791 11.83 -25.56 -37.96
CA GLY A 791 12.66 -24.62 -37.19
C GLY A 791 13.78 -23.99 -38.01
N ASP A 792 14.47 -24.80 -38.82
CA ASP A 792 15.54 -24.34 -39.72
C ASP A 792 15.04 -23.33 -40.74
N ILE A 793 13.86 -23.59 -41.34
CA ILE A 793 13.23 -22.72 -42.33
C ILE A 793 12.70 -21.42 -41.69
N VAL A 794 12.04 -21.47 -40.53
CA VAL A 794 11.35 -20.27 -40.01
C VAL A 794 12.19 -19.40 -39.09
N THR A 795 13.16 -20.00 -38.38
CA THR A 795 13.89 -19.33 -37.29
C THR A 795 15.40 -19.38 -37.50
N VAL A 796 15.99 -20.58 -37.46
CA VAL A 796 17.45 -20.75 -37.29
C VAL A 796 18.23 -20.16 -38.46
N CYS A 797 17.92 -20.55 -39.70
CA CYS A 797 18.69 -20.12 -40.85
C CYS A 797 18.50 -18.63 -41.20
N PRO A 798 17.26 -18.08 -41.24
CA PRO A 798 17.05 -16.65 -41.45
C PRO A 798 17.78 -15.76 -40.42
N GLN A 799 17.87 -16.20 -39.16
CA GLN A 799 18.57 -15.46 -38.12
C GLN A 799 20.09 -15.53 -38.28
N LYS A 800 20.62 -16.69 -38.67
CA LYS A 800 22.04 -16.82 -39.03
C LYS A 800 22.42 -15.93 -40.20
N PHE A 801 21.61 -15.88 -41.27
CA PHE A 801 21.92 -15.03 -42.43
C PHE A 801 21.90 -13.55 -42.08
N TYR A 802 20.96 -13.13 -41.22
CA TYR A 802 20.94 -11.75 -40.70
C TYR A 802 22.18 -11.45 -39.85
N GLY A 803 22.57 -12.36 -38.95
CA GLY A 803 23.77 -12.22 -38.13
C GLY A 803 25.07 -12.18 -38.94
N GLU A 804 25.19 -13.02 -39.98
CA GLU A 804 26.29 -12.98 -40.95
C GLU A 804 26.35 -11.62 -41.62
N LYS A 805 25.22 -11.08 -42.06
CA LYS A 805 25.17 -9.76 -42.70
C LYS A 805 25.57 -8.62 -41.77
N CYS A 806 25.17 -8.66 -40.52
CA CYS A 806 25.61 -7.68 -39.52
C CYS A 806 27.12 -7.77 -39.24
N SER A 807 27.68 -8.97 -39.24
CA SER A 807 29.13 -9.18 -39.11
C SER A 807 29.90 -8.65 -40.32
N GLU A 808 29.38 -8.83 -41.54
CA GLU A 808 29.94 -8.23 -42.78
C GLU A 808 29.96 -6.70 -42.73
N LEU A 809 29.04 -6.08 -41.98
CA LEU A 809 28.97 -4.63 -41.74
C LEU A 809 29.88 -4.17 -40.58
N GLU A 810 30.84 -5.00 -40.15
CA GLU A 810 31.83 -4.73 -39.11
C GLU A 810 31.24 -4.46 -37.71
N HIS A 811 30.04 -4.98 -37.41
CA HIS A 811 29.47 -4.94 -36.07
C HIS A 811 29.88 -6.16 -35.23
N ASN A 812 29.90 -5.99 -33.90
CA ASN A 812 30.16 -7.12 -33.00
C ASN A 812 28.92 -8.00 -32.92
N VAL A 813 29.05 -9.26 -33.34
CA VAL A 813 27.96 -10.23 -33.33
C VAL A 813 28.28 -11.36 -32.36
N TYR A 814 27.35 -11.67 -31.46
CA TYR A 814 27.45 -12.79 -30.53
C TYR A 814 26.25 -13.72 -30.73
N ALA A 815 26.50 -15.02 -30.80
CA ALA A 815 25.48 -16.01 -31.06
C ALA A 815 25.37 -17.05 -29.94
N TYR A 816 24.16 -17.33 -29.46
CA TYR A 816 23.89 -18.39 -28.49
C TYR A 816 23.03 -19.52 -29.05
N PHE A 817 23.11 -20.68 -28.40
CA PHE A 817 22.26 -21.83 -28.67
C PHE A 817 21.72 -22.43 -27.37
N PHE A 818 20.41 -22.31 -27.15
CA PHE A 818 19.76 -22.76 -25.93
C PHE A 818 19.28 -24.22 -26.08
N THR A 819 19.72 -25.08 -25.16
CA THR A 819 19.59 -26.54 -25.29
C THR A 819 18.82 -27.20 -24.16
N HIS A 820 18.34 -26.41 -23.20
CA HIS A 820 17.74 -26.91 -21.97
C HIS A 820 16.22 -26.99 -22.05
N ARG A 821 15.65 -28.16 -21.74
CA ARG A 821 14.21 -28.30 -21.56
C ARG A 821 13.84 -27.88 -20.13
N PRO A 822 13.03 -26.83 -19.93
CA PRO A 822 12.63 -26.39 -18.59
C PRO A 822 11.93 -27.50 -17.80
N SER A 823 12.16 -27.61 -16.49
CA SER A 823 11.48 -28.61 -15.66
C SER A 823 9.98 -28.34 -15.52
N VAL A 824 9.59 -27.07 -15.63
CA VAL A 824 8.21 -26.59 -15.49
C VAL A 824 7.39 -26.69 -16.77
N THR A 825 8.00 -27.00 -17.92
CA THR A 825 7.26 -27.05 -19.19
C THR A 825 6.27 -28.22 -19.22
N GLU A 826 5.04 -27.93 -19.62
CA GLU A 826 3.97 -28.92 -19.80
C GLU A 826 4.07 -29.64 -21.16
N LEU A 827 4.95 -29.19 -22.07
CA LEU A 827 5.15 -29.83 -23.37
C LEU A 827 5.71 -31.24 -23.21
N ALA A 828 5.35 -32.13 -24.13
CA ALA A 828 5.81 -33.51 -24.15
C ALA A 828 7.35 -33.59 -24.20
N GLU A 829 7.91 -34.67 -23.65
CA GLU A 829 9.35 -34.87 -23.55
C GLU A 829 10.07 -34.76 -24.91
N TRP A 830 9.42 -35.22 -25.98
CA TRP A 830 9.96 -35.16 -27.34
C TRP A 830 10.09 -33.73 -27.90
N ALA A 831 9.42 -32.73 -27.32
CA ALA A 831 9.51 -31.35 -27.78
C ALA A 831 10.86 -30.71 -27.42
N GLY A 832 11.62 -31.29 -26.50
CA GLY A 832 12.97 -30.82 -26.18
C GLY A 832 13.00 -29.38 -25.66
N ALA A 833 13.98 -28.59 -26.10
CA ALA A 833 14.09 -27.17 -25.78
C ALA A 833 13.41 -26.37 -26.89
N THR A 834 12.13 -26.08 -26.71
CA THR A 834 11.29 -25.51 -27.76
C THR A 834 11.49 -24.00 -27.88
N HIS A 835 11.02 -23.41 -28.99
CA HIS A 835 10.81 -21.97 -29.14
C HIS A 835 10.17 -21.36 -27.88
N TYR A 836 10.68 -20.21 -27.43
CA TYR A 836 10.21 -19.43 -26.27
C TYR A 836 10.74 -19.89 -24.88
N ASP A 837 11.30 -21.10 -24.76
CA ASP A 837 11.71 -21.66 -23.46
C ASP A 837 12.78 -20.83 -22.74
N GLU A 838 13.65 -20.12 -23.45
CA GLU A 838 14.75 -19.32 -22.90
C GLU A 838 14.29 -18.07 -22.16
N VAL A 839 13.15 -17.49 -22.57
CA VAL A 839 12.65 -16.19 -22.08
C VAL A 839 12.46 -16.19 -20.56
N GLN A 840 11.96 -17.29 -20.00
CA GLN A 840 11.73 -17.40 -18.55
C GLN A 840 13.04 -17.32 -17.75
N PHE A 841 14.15 -17.75 -18.32
CA PHE A 841 15.48 -17.68 -17.69
C PHE A 841 16.08 -16.29 -17.83
N VAL A 842 15.86 -15.62 -18.96
CA VAL A 842 16.27 -14.22 -19.19
C VAL A 842 15.56 -13.29 -18.20
N PHE A 843 14.25 -13.43 -18.01
CA PHE A 843 13.48 -12.62 -17.06
C PHE A 843 13.59 -13.07 -15.60
N GLY A 844 14.32 -14.15 -15.31
CA GLY A 844 14.60 -14.56 -13.94
C GLY A 844 13.45 -15.25 -13.21
N GLN A 845 12.53 -15.92 -13.92
CA GLN A 845 11.46 -16.68 -13.28
C GLN A 845 11.98 -17.74 -12.28
N PRO A 846 13.10 -18.44 -12.55
CA PRO A 846 13.73 -19.31 -11.55
C PRO A 846 14.22 -18.58 -10.29
N LEU A 847 14.58 -17.30 -10.35
CA LEU A 847 14.98 -16.52 -9.17
C LEU A 847 13.78 -16.02 -8.37
N LEU A 848 12.69 -15.70 -9.07
CA LEU A 848 11.45 -15.16 -8.48
C LEU A 848 10.60 -16.26 -7.84
N ASN A 849 10.61 -17.47 -8.43
CA ASN A 849 9.85 -18.63 -7.99
C ASN A 849 10.74 -19.87 -7.84
N PRO A 850 11.81 -19.83 -7.01
CA PRO A 850 12.82 -20.89 -6.95
C PRO A 850 12.26 -22.26 -6.56
N GLU A 851 11.12 -22.31 -5.88
CA GLU A 851 10.42 -23.54 -5.49
C GLU A 851 9.82 -24.31 -6.66
N LYS A 852 9.60 -23.67 -7.82
CA LYS A 852 9.04 -24.30 -9.03
C LYS A 852 10.12 -24.91 -9.93
N TYR A 853 11.37 -24.50 -9.78
CA TYR A 853 12.48 -24.85 -10.66
C TYR A 853 13.54 -25.69 -9.95
N LYS A 854 14.40 -26.35 -10.72
CA LYS A 854 15.59 -27.03 -10.20
C LYS A 854 16.66 -26.01 -9.79
N GLU A 855 17.48 -26.32 -8.79
CA GLU A 855 18.60 -25.45 -8.38
C GLU A 855 19.57 -25.13 -9.54
N SER A 856 19.78 -26.11 -10.42
CA SER A 856 20.60 -25.96 -11.63
C SER A 856 20.00 -24.95 -12.63
N GLU A 857 18.67 -24.79 -12.66
CA GLU A 857 17.95 -23.81 -13.47
C GLU A 857 17.99 -22.42 -12.88
N VAL A 858 17.94 -22.30 -11.55
CA VAL A 858 18.19 -21.04 -10.84
C VAL A 858 19.58 -20.53 -11.17
N THR A 859 20.59 -21.41 -11.13
CA THR A 859 21.98 -21.08 -11.50
C THR A 859 22.10 -20.65 -12.97
N LEU A 860 21.48 -21.39 -13.89
CA LEU A 860 21.45 -21.03 -15.31
C LEU A 860 20.81 -19.65 -15.55
N SER A 861 19.69 -19.37 -14.87
CA SER A 861 18.99 -18.09 -15.01
C SER A 861 19.83 -16.92 -14.52
N ARG A 862 20.55 -17.06 -13.40
CA ARG A 862 21.51 -16.03 -12.94
C ARG A 862 22.56 -15.74 -14.01
N GLN A 863 23.14 -16.79 -14.58
CA GLN A 863 24.18 -16.66 -15.59
C GLN A 863 23.67 -15.99 -16.87
N MET A 864 22.45 -16.32 -17.29
CA MET A 864 21.79 -15.66 -18.42
C MET A 864 21.51 -14.19 -18.12
N ILE A 865 20.97 -13.85 -16.95
CA ILE A 865 20.75 -12.45 -16.56
C ILE A 865 22.05 -11.64 -16.60
N ASP A 866 23.16 -12.19 -16.09
CA ASP A 866 24.45 -11.51 -16.12
C ASP A 866 24.92 -11.25 -17.55
N ILE A 867 24.81 -12.26 -18.42
CA ILE A 867 25.21 -12.17 -19.83
C ILE A 867 24.38 -11.14 -20.59
N TRP A 868 23.06 -11.21 -20.50
CA TRP A 868 22.15 -10.27 -21.18
C TRP A 868 22.41 -8.85 -20.67
N SER A 869 22.52 -8.68 -19.35
CA SER A 869 22.74 -7.37 -18.74
C SER A 869 24.11 -6.78 -19.11
N ASN A 870 25.16 -7.61 -19.17
CA ASN A 870 26.49 -7.17 -19.59
C ASN A 870 26.50 -6.68 -21.04
N PHE A 871 25.79 -7.38 -21.94
CA PHE A 871 25.62 -6.92 -23.31
C PHE A 871 24.86 -5.59 -23.37
N VAL A 872 23.76 -5.44 -22.62
CA VAL A 872 23.01 -4.18 -22.52
C VAL A 872 23.89 -3.03 -22.01
N LYS A 873 24.75 -3.29 -21.02
CA LYS A 873 25.65 -2.29 -20.45
C LYS A 873 26.80 -1.90 -21.38
N THR A 874 27.46 -2.89 -21.99
CA THR A 874 28.79 -2.74 -22.59
C THR A 874 28.86 -3.10 -24.08
N GLY A 875 27.91 -3.86 -24.60
CA GLY A 875 27.98 -4.48 -25.93
C GLY A 875 28.80 -5.77 -25.97
N ILE A 876 29.29 -6.22 -24.82
CA ILE A 876 30.07 -7.45 -24.69
C ILE A 876 29.36 -8.35 -23.66
N PRO A 877 28.83 -9.52 -24.06
CA PRO A 877 28.15 -10.42 -23.15
C PRO A 877 29.12 -11.08 -22.16
N ASP A 878 30.29 -11.47 -22.64
CA ASP A 878 31.39 -12.08 -21.88
C ASP A 878 32.70 -11.83 -22.65
N SER A 879 33.75 -11.38 -21.96
CA SER A 879 35.06 -11.06 -22.54
C SER A 879 35.73 -12.23 -23.28
N SER A 880 35.38 -13.48 -22.94
CA SER A 880 35.94 -14.68 -23.55
C SER A 880 35.15 -15.21 -24.75
N TRP A 881 34.02 -14.57 -25.08
CA TRP A 881 33.11 -15.03 -26.12
C TRP A 881 33.61 -14.59 -27.51
N PRO A 882 33.90 -15.52 -28.43
CA PRO A 882 34.31 -15.17 -29.78
C PRO A 882 33.19 -14.51 -30.57
N LEU A 883 33.57 -13.58 -31.46
CA LEU A 883 32.64 -12.97 -32.42
C LEU A 883 32.17 -14.00 -33.45
N TYR A 884 30.88 -13.96 -33.73
CA TYR A 884 30.22 -14.73 -34.77
C TYR A 884 30.45 -14.07 -36.14
N SER A 885 30.87 -14.85 -37.12
CA SER A 885 30.89 -14.48 -38.54
C SER A 885 30.52 -15.68 -39.42
N LYS A 886 30.41 -15.47 -40.74
CA LYS A 886 30.22 -16.56 -41.71
C LYS A 886 31.39 -17.53 -41.71
N GLU A 887 32.61 -17.03 -41.57
CA GLU A 887 33.87 -17.80 -41.53
C GLU A 887 34.09 -18.47 -40.18
N ASN A 888 33.65 -17.83 -39.09
CA ASN A 888 33.73 -18.34 -37.72
C ASN A 888 32.33 -18.36 -37.05
N PRO A 889 31.45 -19.32 -37.41
CA PRO A 889 30.09 -19.38 -36.88
C PRO A 889 30.09 -20.00 -35.46
N SER A 890 30.61 -19.26 -34.49
CA SER A 890 30.76 -19.69 -33.10
C SER A 890 29.52 -19.41 -32.26
N PHE A 891 29.05 -20.42 -31.52
CA PHE A 891 27.87 -20.35 -30.65
C PHE A 891 28.21 -20.76 -29.21
N LYS A 892 27.72 -20.02 -28.22
CA LYS A 892 27.77 -20.42 -26.81
C LYS A 892 26.52 -21.20 -26.43
N TYR A 893 26.72 -22.35 -25.80
CA TYR A 893 25.62 -23.23 -25.38
C TYR A 893 25.06 -22.78 -24.04
N PHE A 894 23.73 -22.78 -23.94
CA PHE A 894 23.02 -22.56 -22.68
C PHE A 894 22.26 -23.82 -22.27
N GLY A 895 22.58 -24.30 -21.09
CA GLY A 895 21.89 -25.37 -20.38
C GLY A 895 22.67 -25.77 -19.13
N PRO A 896 22.04 -26.34 -18.10
CA PRO A 896 22.70 -26.56 -16.82
C PRO A 896 23.91 -27.49 -16.89
N GLU A 897 23.89 -28.44 -17.83
CA GLU A 897 24.99 -29.38 -18.10
C GLU A 897 25.98 -28.86 -19.16
N THR A 898 25.58 -27.88 -19.98
CA THR A 898 26.31 -27.39 -21.16
C THR A 898 26.86 -25.97 -21.00
N PHE A 899 26.56 -25.27 -19.90
CA PHE A 899 27.08 -23.92 -19.60
C PHE A 899 28.60 -23.87 -19.39
N THR A 900 29.32 -24.98 -19.55
CA THR A 900 30.77 -25.14 -19.27
C THR A 900 31.72 -24.40 -20.24
N GLY A 901 31.28 -23.29 -20.86
CA GLY A 901 32.10 -22.55 -21.82
C GLY A 901 32.31 -23.29 -23.15
N GLN A 902 31.49 -24.31 -23.42
CA GLN A 902 31.52 -25.00 -24.71
C GLN A 902 31.09 -24.03 -25.82
N ILE A 903 32.06 -23.69 -26.67
CA ILE A 903 31.83 -23.00 -27.92
C ILE A 903 31.69 -24.08 -28.98
N GLY A 904 30.52 -24.18 -29.59
CA GLY A 904 30.36 -25.02 -30.78
C GLY A 904 30.48 -24.19 -32.04
N SER A 905 30.80 -24.88 -33.12
CA SER A 905 30.78 -24.34 -34.48
C SER A 905 29.78 -25.11 -35.33
N SER A 906 29.32 -24.48 -36.40
CA SER A 906 28.61 -25.18 -37.49
C SER A 906 27.22 -25.75 -37.14
N ILE A 907 26.54 -25.19 -36.14
CA ILE A 907 25.15 -25.51 -35.79
C ILE A 907 24.25 -25.32 -37.02
N HIS A 908 23.53 -26.37 -37.43
CA HIS A 908 22.69 -26.41 -38.64
C HIS A 908 23.39 -25.92 -39.93
N PHE A 909 24.72 -26.01 -40.03
CA PHE A 909 25.48 -25.42 -41.15
C PHE A 909 25.07 -25.99 -42.51
N LYS A 910 24.97 -27.32 -42.65
CA LYS A 910 24.54 -27.97 -43.90
C LYS A 910 23.10 -27.60 -44.27
N SER A 911 22.18 -27.64 -43.30
CA SER A 911 20.79 -27.23 -43.49
C SER A 911 20.70 -25.80 -44.02
N CYS A 912 21.36 -24.86 -43.35
CA CYS A 912 21.29 -23.46 -43.75
C CYS A 912 21.95 -23.20 -45.09
N ASN A 913 23.06 -23.87 -45.43
CA ASN A 913 23.66 -23.73 -46.76
C ASN A 913 22.72 -24.18 -47.89
N LEU A 914 21.93 -25.24 -47.69
CA LEU A 914 20.91 -25.65 -48.67
C LEU A 914 19.74 -24.66 -48.76
N LEU A 915 19.47 -23.92 -47.69
CA LEU A 915 18.36 -22.97 -47.62
C LEU A 915 18.72 -21.55 -48.09
N ARG A 916 20.02 -21.17 -48.20
CA ARG A 916 20.46 -19.81 -48.58
C ARG A 916 19.76 -19.26 -49.84
N PRO A 917 19.61 -20.04 -50.93
CA PRO A 917 19.00 -19.52 -52.15
C PRO A 917 17.53 -19.11 -51.97
N LEU A 918 16.84 -19.66 -50.97
CA LEU A 918 15.44 -19.32 -50.68
C LEU A 918 15.27 -17.92 -50.08
N TYR A 919 16.34 -17.33 -49.53
CA TYR A 919 16.32 -16.02 -48.87
C TYR A 919 17.15 -14.96 -49.60
N GLY A 920 17.70 -15.29 -50.78
CA GLY A 920 18.63 -14.41 -51.49
C GLY A 920 19.95 -14.18 -50.76
N ALA A 921 20.38 -15.15 -49.93
CA ALA A 921 21.54 -15.04 -49.03
C ALA A 921 22.82 -15.72 -49.59
N ASP A 922 22.87 -15.96 -50.90
CA ASP A 922 23.96 -16.65 -51.58
C ASP A 922 25.28 -15.86 -51.58
#